data_AF-A0AAE9YQ97-F1
#
_entry.id   AF-A0AAE9YQ97-F1
#
_cell.length_a   1.000
_cell.length_b   1.000
_cell.length_c   1.000
_cell.angle_alpha   90.00
_cell.angle_beta   90.00
_cell.angle_gamma   90.00
#
_symmetry.space_group_name_H-M   'P 1'
#
loop_
_entity.id
_entity.type
_entity.pdbx_description
1 polymer ?
#
loop_
_entity_poly.entity_id
_entity_poly.type
_entity_poly.pdbx_seq_one_letter_code
_entity_poly.pdbx_strand_id
1 'polypeptide(L)'
;MLIKPAAVLLLTLYLLLSLPVVANETFTYQQGLNDYFGASSTRFSSSRNQDNTQEQHYFRYDGTARVYNLEYFSLPDLIEQTEVESAKLIFYRVGGGIYTGSNIYVRQILDPDNLGLSYANGWKLASGFRAGANVESRDDGKSVDVKWRLSDPDSPDDLNGDYFQGVLKALSESPFFTPQKTDVIGSAYEVDVTADLLCMQQRLCPNHGWALFHANPHANMQNITGSSNYPQIHYRPKLVITYGTAVPVADELEPLVIESFPYNQEVTSTDNKIELRLLTNEAASCRYDLSPSDSFADMRFSLVSVDGLFHSALWPVSTLNTRYQLFGRCRDLVGNISLTPHVYTFTVSEDQASEEEPEEEVINENYQVIDLLPGVTDVRQTLYAIAGQDLVITLGPSLAGDNSPYSYQAEGNAACKASVSGNRCTFNTSEVATALLTVTYSGVSSGSHNIVVVSQENNSRGTTAYIQNKAVIMADYGLAAPDKGETRVDPITGASITRLTDASEIADSEDALIVYSRYSPENSTGDYVLVFGHNSISSRVVNRKTGELVTVLKDENGGTIGENQEVRWDNSGRHPRRIYYVNGMKFWMIDDITKPASSRVLIKDFSDLFPNSTKIYNDVEGDSSNDSDHWAWMAVHYGENDFGSASFLVDAFIHYQISTDTVHSLKPADLAGTNLDREKNRASFTLRPNMVEMSPLGTGLVIHSSHKHNDAEQIRVHYINTWFDGPHVWPLDFDFNRQAPVKISCCASHSGWAFDNQQNEIFISQNNRTDKLDAVKISGDNSGYDQRLMVASHGDFGWNMGFHYGKMPLSKPGWLFYNSYSQDNALWGANQFMMIQLKAETEQPVIWRISPAYNHYDGEYRDEAPAAINLSGNRIYWSSNWGGMLDHREVFMMELPDNWDQALLEPPQ
;
A
#
# COMPACT_ATOMS: atom_id res chain seq x y z
N MET A 1 -1.33 -90.98 42.66
CA MET A 1 -0.07 -90.90 43.42
C MET A 1 0.27 -89.41 43.52
N LEU A 2 0.25 -88.86 44.75
CA LEU A 2 0.98 -87.69 45.32
C LEU A 2 1.36 -86.52 44.35
N ILE A 3 1.15 -85.21 44.55
CA ILE A 3 0.91 -84.26 45.67
C ILE A 3 0.50 -82.89 45.02
N LYS A 4 -0.32 -82.05 45.68
CA LYS A 4 -0.58 -80.59 45.41
C LYS A 4 0.36 -79.71 46.28
N PRO A 5 0.53 -78.35 46.20
CA PRO A 5 -0.27 -77.28 45.52
C PRO A 5 0.52 -76.05 44.95
N ALA A 6 -0.24 -74.99 44.57
CA ALA A 6 0.08 -73.52 44.56
C ALA A 6 0.87 -72.94 43.35
N ALA A 7 0.70 -71.69 42.88
CA ALA A 7 -0.33 -70.65 42.97
C ALA A 7 0.08 -69.48 42.03
N VAL A 8 -0.89 -68.63 41.66
CA VAL A 8 -0.79 -67.21 41.24
C VAL A 8 -0.37 -66.83 39.79
N LEU A 9 -1.31 -66.07 39.22
CA LEU A 9 -1.35 -65.23 38.02
C LEU A 9 -0.17 -64.24 37.91
N LEU A 10 0.39 -63.99 36.71
CA LEU A 10 0.89 -62.65 36.37
C LEU A 10 0.91 -62.42 34.86
N LEU A 11 0.09 -61.44 34.44
CA LEU A 11 0.05 -60.79 33.13
C LEU A 11 1.38 -60.04 32.93
N THR A 12 2.10 -60.27 31.84
CA THR A 12 3.26 -59.43 31.45
C THR A 12 3.02 -58.83 30.07
N LEU A 13 2.58 -57.58 30.10
CA LEU A 13 2.51 -56.64 29.00
C LEU A 13 3.95 -56.27 28.61
N TYR A 14 4.35 -56.51 27.36
CA TYR A 14 5.62 -56.03 26.82
C TYR A 14 5.54 -54.49 26.68
N LEU A 15 6.18 -53.78 27.60
CA LEU A 15 6.43 -52.34 27.50
C LEU A 15 7.73 -52.15 26.70
N LEU A 16 7.62 -51.75 25.43
CA LEU A 16 8.74 -51.20 24.66
C LEU A 16 9.00 -49.78 25.16
N LEU A 17 10.00 -49.63 26.04
CA LEU A 17 10.61 -48.34 26.35
C LEU A 17 11.52 -47.95 25.18
N SER A 18 11.00 -47.18 24.23
CA SER A 18 11.83 -46.35 23.34
C SER A 18 12.27 -45.13 24.14
N LEU A 19 13.54 -45.10 24.55
CA LEU A 19 14.15 -43.86 25.03
C LEU A 19 14.35 -42.96 23.79
N PRO A 20 13.76 -41.74 23.75
CA PRO A 20 14.12 -40.78 22.71
C PRO A 20 15.56 -40.36 22.94
N VAL A 21 16.44 -40.70 22.00
CA VAL A 21 17.73 -40.02 21.88
C VAL A 21 17.39 -38.67 21.27
N VAL A 22 17.24 -37.64 22.11
CA VAL A 22 17.13 -36.26 21.65
C VAL A 22 18.55 -35.84 21.28
N ALA A 23 18.78 -35.56 20.00
CA ALA A 23 20.07 -35.11 19.51
C ALA A 23 20.19 -33.60 19.73
N ASN A 24 21.36 -33.12 20.16
CA ASN A 24 21.65 -31.69 20.24
C ASN A 24 21.40 -31.03 18.88
N GLU A 25 20.64 -29.94 18.86
CA GLU A 25 20.38 -29.19 17.64
C GLU A 25 21.48 -28.15 17.43
N THR A 26 22.05 -28.10 16.23
CA THR A 26 23.11 -27.14 15.88
C THR A 26 22.67 -26.28 14.72
N PHE A 27 22.53 -24.99 14.96
CA PHE A 27 22.17 -23.99 13.97
C PHE A 27 23.43 -23.29 13.46
N THR A 28 23.44 -23.04 12.16
CA THR A 28 24.52 -22.33 11.47
C THR A 28 23.94 -21.10 10.80
N TYR A 29 24.33 -19.93 11.28
CA TYR A 29 24.01 -18.64 10.70
C TYR A 29 25.14 -18.25 9.75
N GLN A 30 24.93 -18.51 8.47
CA GLN A 30 25.87 -18.23 7.38
C GLN A 30 25.08 -17.92 6.12
N GLN A 31 25.53 -16.94 5.33
CA GLN A 31 24.89 -16.58 4.06
C GLN A 31 24.58 -17.81 3.20
N GLY A 32 23.30 -17.96 2.84
CA GLY A 32 22.83 -19.02 1.93
C GLY A 32 22.69 -20.41 2.56
N LEU A 33 22.83 -20.52 3.89
CA LEU A 33 22.48 -21.74 4.65
C LEU A 33 21.25 -21.46 5.51
N ASN A 34 20.27 -22.36 5.48
CA ASN A 34 19.01 -22.28 6.24
C ASN A 34 18.30 -20.92 6.06
N ASP A 35 18.25 -20.42 4.81
CA ASP A 35 17.64 -19.13 4.45
C ASP A 35 18.21 -17.90 5.18
N TYR A 36 19.38 -18.03 5.83
CA TYR A 36 20.05 -16.91 6.47
C TYR A 36 20.72 -15.99 5.45
N PHE A 37 20.30 -14.72 5.44
CA PHE A 37 20.77 -13.71 4.48
C PHE A 37 22.24 -13.30 4.69
N GLY A 38 22.83 -13.60 5.86
CA GLY A 38 24.21 -13.24 6.22
C GLY A 38 24.26 -12.19 7.33
N ALA A 39 25.39 -12.15 8.05
CA ALA A 39 25.69 -11.10 9.04
C ALA A 39 25.95 -9.75 8.35
N SER A 40 25.58 -8.68 9.04
CA SER A 40 25.84 -7.29 8.63
C SER A 40 27.05 -6.72 9.35
N SER A 41 27.88 -5.96 8.64
CA SER A 41 29.08 -5.33 9.19
C SER A 41 29.04 -3.82 8.97
N THR A 42 29.49 -3.03 9.96
CA THR A 42 29.71 -1.57 9.82
C THR A 42 31.07 -1.20 10.39
N ARG A 43 31.85 -0.38 9.66
CA ARG A 43 33.12 0.16 10.15
C ARG A 43 32.90 1.47 10.90
N PHE A 44 33.60 1.62 12.02
CA PHE A 44 33.61 2.80 12.88
C PHE A 44 35.04 3.30 13.08
N SER A 45 35.29 4.58 12.88
CA SER A 45 36.61 5.19 13.05
C SER A 45 36.64 6.23 14.17
N SER A 46 37.83 6.53 14.70
CA SER A 46 38.02 7.54 15.76
C SER A 46 37.64 8.96 15.35
N SER A 47 37.46 9.23 14.05
CA SER A 47 36.88 10.49 13.56
C SER A 47 35.35 10.50 13.57
N ARG A 48 34.71 9.54 14.28
CA ARG A 48 33.25 9.42 14.37
C ARG A 48 32.59 9.23 13.00
N ASN A 49 33.32 8.63 12.05
CA ASN A 49 32.78 8.31 10.74
C ASN A 49 32.33 6.85 10.68
N GLN A 50 31.07 6.63 10.29
CA GLN A 50 30.47 5.32 10.02
C GLN A 50 30.57 5.04 8.52
N ASP A 51 31.13 3.89 8.18
CA ASP A 51 31.18 3.39 6.81
C ASP A 51 30.38 2.09 6.75
N ASN A 52 29.25 2.15 6.07
CA ASN A 52 28.33 1.04 5.83
C ASN A 52 28.29 0.65 4.34
N THR A 53 29.33 1.02 3.58
CA THR A 53 29.43 0.67 2.17
C THR A 53 29.46 -0.85 1.99
N GLN A 54 28.97 -1.33 0.84
CA GLN A 54 28.85 -2.76 0.52
C GLN A 54 30.21 -3.47 0.36
N GLU A 55 31.32 -2.74 0.49
CA GLU A 55 32.67 -3.17 0.17
C GLU A 55 33.52 -3.39 1.44
N GLN A 56 34.68 -3.99 1.23
CA GLN A 56 35.50 -4.64 2.25
C GLN A 56 35.98 -3.69 3.36
N HIS A 57 35.91 -4.12 4.62
CA HIS A 57 36.43 -3.36 5.76
C HIS A 57 37.92 -3.63 6.00
N TYR A 58 38.68 -2.56 6.25
CA TYR A 58 40.12 -2.60 6.48
C TYR A 58 40.46 -2.34 7.95
N PHE A 59 41.36 -3.16 8.50
CA PHE A 59 42.08 -2.87 9.75
C PHE A 59 43.45 -2.28 9.37
N ARG A 60 43.47 -0.99 9.02
CA ARG A 60 44.70 -0.21 8.79
C ARG A 60 44.87 0.76 9.96
N TYR A 61 46.01 0.67 10.64
CA TYR A 61 46.47 1.74 11.52
C TYR A 61 47.26 2.75 10.68
N ASP A 62 46.82 4.01 10.62
CA ASP A 62 47.51 5.10 9.92
C ASP A 62 48.04 6.21 10.86
N GLY A 63 48.01 5.98 12.17
CA GLY A 63 48.32 6.97 13.19
C GLY A 63 47.36 6.84 14.37
N THR A 64 47.26 7.87 15.20
CA THR A 64 46.58 7.92 16.52
C THR A 64 45.07 7.57 16.55
N ALA A 65 44.51 7.00 15.49
CA ALA A 65 43.09 6.72 15.30
C ALA A 65 42.73 5.22 15.51
N ARG A 66 41.87 4.91 16.50
CA ARG A 66 41.29 3.56 16.71
C ARG A 66 40.16 3.29 15.71
N VAL A 67 40.03 2.05 15.22
CA VAL A 67 38.97 1.61 14.29
C VAL A 67 38.33 0.32 14.80
N TYR A 68 37.00 0.25 14.74
CA TYR A 68 36.19 -0.91 15.11
C TYR A 68 35.38 -1.38 13.90
N ASN A 69 35.19 -2.69 13.76
CA ASN A 69 34.18 -3.23 12.84
C ASN A 69 33.09 -3.92 13.67
N LEU A 70 31.85 -3.50 13.49
CA LEU A 70 30.70 -4.02 14.22
C LEU A 70 30.05 -5.11 13.38
N GLU A 71 29.96 -6.33 13.92
CA GLU A 71 29.34 -7.48 13.28
C GLU A 71 28.02 -7.83 13.98
N TYR A 72 26.94 -7.87 13.23
CA TYR A 72 25.61 -8.17 13.74
C TYR A 72 25.00 -9.41 13.07
N PHE A 73 24.43 -10.28 13.90
CA PHE A 73 23.66 -11.44 13.48
C PHE A 73 22.22 -11.28 13.98
N SER A 74 21.24 -11.33 13.06
CA SER A 74 19.83 -11.44 13.45
C SER A 74 19.56 -12.84 14.03
N LEU A 75 19.06 -12.90 15.27
CA LEU A 75 18.79 -14.14 16.02
C LEU A 75 17.36 -14.12 16.58
N PRO A 76 16.32 -14.12 15.72
CA PRO A 76 14.93 -13.93 16.15
C PRO A 76 14.44 -15.06 17.08
N ASP A 77 14.86 -16.29 16.84
CA ASP A 77 14.36 -17.46 17.58
C ASP A 77 15.17 -17.79 18.84
N LEU A 78 16.25 -17.06 19.14
CA LEU A 78 17.23 -17.42 20.19
C LEU A 78 16.57 -17.68 21.55
N ILE A 79 15.55 -16.91 21.88
CA ILE A 79 14.83 -16.96 23.16
C ILE A 79 13.84 -18.14 23.20
N GLU A 80 13.37 -18.59 22.04
CA GLU A 80 12.42 -19.69 21.91
C GLU A 80 13.12 -21.06 21.86
N GLN A 81 14.45 -21.08 21.68
CA GLN A 81 15.27 -22.29 21.70
C GLN A 81 15.59 -22.76 23.13
N THR A 82 15.97 -24.03 23.26
CA THR A 82 16.52 -24.59 24.51
C THR A 82 17.84 -23.91 24.89
N GLU A 83 18.33 -24.12 26.12
CA GLU A 83 19.54 -23.43 26.62
C GLU A 83 20.73 -23.56 25.66
N VAL A 84 21.41 -22.45 25.35
CA VAL A 84 22.64 -22.44 24.54
C VAL A 84 23.74 -23.22 25.27
N GLU A 85 24.09 -24.41 24.77
CA GLU A 85 25.20 -25.21 25.32
C GLU A 85 26.57 -24.70 24.85
N SER A 86 26.65 -24.27 23.59
CA SER A 86 27.87 -23.67 23.05
C SER A 86 27.57 -22.77 21.85
N ALA A 87 28.39 -21.73 21.69
CA ALA A 87 28.35 -20.89 20.50
C ALA A 87 29.74 -20.44 20.05
N LYS A 88 29.94 -20.45 18.73
CA LYS A 88 31.21 -20.10 18.09
C LYS A 88 30.99 -19.08 16.98
N LEU A 89 31.74 -17.98 17.04
CA LEU A 89 31.87 -17.05 15.93
C LEU A 89 33.13 -17.39 15.14
N ILE A 90 32.98 -17.63 13.84
CA ILE A 90 34.02 -18.15 12.96
C ILE A 90 34.24 -17.17 11.80
N PHE A 91 35.48 -16.76 11.59
CA PHE A 91 35.88 -15.89 10.48
C PHE A 91 36.65 -16.71 9.45
N TYR A 92 36.04 -16.95 8.28
CA TYR A 92 36.68 -17.69 7.19
C TYR A 92 37.40 -16.75 6.24
N ARG A 93 38.71 -16.97 6.05
CA ARG A 93 39.49 -16.27 5.03
C ARG A 93 39.21 -16.84 3.64
N VAL A 94 38.55 -16.08 2.79
CA VAL A 94 38.32 -16.42 1.37
C VAL A 94 39.10 -15.50 0.40
N GLY A 95 39.78 -14.48 0.92
CA GLY A 95 40.65 -13.55 0.17
C GLY A 95 41.44 -12.60 1.10
N GLY A 96 41.78 -11.40 0.63
CA GLY A 96 42.40 -10.33 1.45
C GLY A 96 43.89 -10.53 1.78
N GLY A 97 44.51 -9.47 2.32
CA GLY A 97 45.95 -9.39 2.54
C GLY A 97 46.33 -9.08 3.99
N ILE A 98 47.13 -9.95 4.61
CA ILE A 98 47.75 -9.71 5.92
C ILE A 98 49.22 -9.37 5.68
N TYR A 99 49.59 -8.10 5.85
CA TYR A 99 50.97 -7.65 5.74
C TYR A 99 51.68 -7.70 7.10
N THR A 100 50.96 -7.30 8.15
CA THR A 100 51.38 -7.38 9.56
C THR A 100 50.16 -7.74 10.42
N GLY A 101 50.25 -8.82 11.19
CA GLY A 101 49.14 -9.32 12.02
C GLY A 101 48.99 -8.62 13.38
N SER A 102 47.85 -8.84 14.03
CA SER A 102 47.55 -8.43 15.41
C SER A 102 46.50 -9.34 16.01
N ASN A 103 46.38 -9.38 17.33
CA ASN A 103 45.18 -9.93 17.97
C ASN A 103 43.99 -9.05 17.58
N ILE A 104 42.93 -9.69 17.08
CA ILE A 104 41.62 -9.11 16.84
C ILE A 104 40.70 -9.62 17.95
N TYR A 105 40.33 -8.71 18.85
CA TYR A 105 39.41 -8.96 19.96
C TYR A 105 37.97 -8.88 19.47
N VAL A 106 37.13 -9.80 19.91
CA VAL A 106 35.69 -9.88 19.61
C VAL A 106 34.93 -9.50 20.88
N ARG A 107 34.43 -8.26 20.96
CA ARG A 107 33.85 -7.70 22.17
C ARG A 107 32.33 -7.59 22.02
N GLN A 108 31.55 -8.24 22.89
CA GLN A 108 30.09 -8.08 22.90
C GLN A 108 29.72 -6.61 23.14
N ILE A 109 28.69 -6.13 22.43
CA ILE A 109 28.09 -4.82 22.64
C ILE A 109 27.01 -4.95 23.74
N LEU A 110 27.21 -4.26 24.87
CA LEU A 110 26.40 -4.39 26.09
C LEU A 110 25.36 -3.28 26.26
N ASP A 111 25.63 -2.04 25.81
CA ASP A 111 24.76 -0.88 25.99
C ASP A 111 25.06 0.23 24.95
N PRO A 112 24.25 0.42 23.89
CA PRO A 112 24.56 1.41 22.85
C PRO A 112 24.25 2.86 23.26
N ASP A 113 23.50 3.09 24.35
CA ASP A 113 22.89 4.38 24.67
C ASP A 113 23.91 5.42 25.16
N ASN A 114 25.11 4.96 25.56
CA ASN A 114 26.17 5.81 26.11
C ASN A 114 27.36 6.02 25.14
N LEU A 115 27.17 5.79 23.85
CA LEU A 115 28.23 5.93 22.82
C LEU A 115 28.24 7.29 22.09
N GLY A 116 27.83 8.37 22.78
CA GLY A 116 28.17 9.74 22.40
C GLY A 116 27.11 10.54 21.63
N LEU A 117 26.80 11.71 22.19
CA LEU A 117 25.78 12.72 21.85
C LEU A 117 25.90 13.43 20.48
N SER A 118 26.48 12.79 19.45
CA SER A 118 26.67 13.41 18.12
C SER A 118 25.87 12.75 16.99
N TYR A 119 25.00 11.79 17.29
CA TYR A 119 24.23 11.07 16.28
C TYR A 119 22.74 11.11 16.60
N ALA A 120 22.01 12.04 15.96
CA ALA A 120 20.57 12.20 16.15
C ALA A 120 19.71 11.00 15.70
N ASN A 121 20.29 9.96 15.05
CA ASN A 121 19.54 9.00 14.24
C ASN A 121 19.91 7.52 14.43
N GLY A 122 20.37 7.10 15.63
CA GLY A 122 20.78 5.71 15.89
C GLY A 122 21.93 5.23 15.00
N TRP A 123 22.35 3.96 15.13
CA TRP A 123 23.50 3.42 14.41
C TRP A 123 23.04 2.60 13.19
N LYS A 124 23.71 2.79 12.05
CA LYS A 124 23.39 2.07 10.80
C LYS A 124 24.15 0.74 10.77
N LEU A 125 23.43 -0.37 10.90
CA LEU A 125 24.03 -1.71 10.78
C LEU A 125 24.14 -2.17 9.31
N ALA A 126 23.40 -1.55 8.38
CA ALA A 126 23.47 -1.72 6.91
C ALA A 126 22.64 -0.64 6.19
N SER A 127 22.55 -0.66 4.85
CA SER A 127 21.55 0.15 4.12
C SER A 127 20.14 -0.31 4.50
N GLY A 128 19.41 0.53 5.22
CA GLY A 128 18.02 0.25 5.61
C GLY A 128 17.81 -0.42 6.98
N PHE A 129 18.86 -0.66 7.78
CA PHE A 129 18.71 -1.16 9.16
C PHE A 129 19.23 -0.14 10.18
N ARG A 130 18.35 0.27 11.12
CA ARG A 130 18.67 1.19 12.23
C ARG A 130 18.32 0.50 13.55
N ALA A 131 19.28 0.39 14.46
CA ALA A 131 18.98 0.11 15.87
C ALA A 131 18.77 1.46 16.58
N GLY A 132 17.62 1.63 17.23
CA GLY A 132 17.19 2.89 17.84
C GLY A 132 17.60 3.04 19.30
N ALA A 133 17.74 4.31 19.72
CA ALA A 133 17.49 4.81 21.07
C ALA A 133 17.10 6.30 20.96
N ASN A 134 16.14 6.72 21.79
CA ASN A 134 15.41 7.98 21.74
C ASN A 134 16.07 9.15 22.51
N VAL A 135 15.71 10.34 22.03
CA VAL A 135 15.87 11.76 22.40
C VAL A 135 16.03 12.14 23.90
N GLU A 136 17.12 12.85 24.23
CA GLU A 136 17.10 14.10 25.03
C GLU A 136 18.14 15.12 24.47
N SER A 137 17.79 16.40 24.51
CA SER A 137 18.25 17.49 23.63
C SER A 137 19.50 18.28 24.07
N ARG A 138 20.10 19.01 23.11
CA ARG A 138 20.80 20.29 23.38
C ARG A 138 20.30 21.37 22.42
N ASP A 139 19.84 22.48 23.00
CA ASP A 139 19.50 23.77 22.37
C ASP A 139 20.71 24.72 22.52
N ASP A 140 21.30 25.10 21.39
CA ASP A 140 22.51 25.92 21.32
C ASP A 140 22.22 27.43 21.50
N GLY A 141 20.95 27.82 21.63
CA GLY A 141 20.52 29.22 21.58
C GLY A 141 20.75 30.04 22.85
N LYS A 142 21.03 29.43 24.01
CA LYS A 142 20.92 30.13 25.31
C LYS A 142 22.17 30.23 26.20
N SER A 143 23.33 29.73 25.79
CA SER A 143 24.61 30.00 26.50
C SER A 143 24.59 29.80 28.03
N VAL A 144 23.78 28.85 28.56
CA VAL A 144 23.83 28.45 29.97
C VAL A 144 24.12 26.96 30.03
N ASP A 145 25.27 26.63 30.59
CA ASP A 145 25.84 25.29 30.70
C ASP A 145 25.16 24.52 31.86
N VAL A 146 24.32 23.53 31.55
CA VAL A 146 23.78 22.59 32.54
C VAL A 146 24.45 21.23 32.32
N LYS A 147 25.47 20.97 33.13
CA LYS A 147 26.37 19.80 33.03
C LYS A 147 25.71 18.51 33.50
N TRP A 148 25.83 17.43 32.72
CA TRP A 148 25.64 16.06 33.19
C TRP A 148 27.02 15.39 33.41
N ARG A 149 27.39 15.27 34.69
CA ARG A 149 28.60 14.69 35.36
C ARG A 149 29.89 14.36 34.55
N LEU A 150 30.94 15.11 34.88
CA LEU A 150 32.27 14.70 35.42
C LEU A 150 33.20 13.70 34.68
N SER A 151 33.04 13.46 33.39
CA SER A 151 34.17 13.03 32.55
C SER A 151 34.06 13.62 31.17
N ASP A 152 34.18 14.95 31.10
CA ASP A 152 34.51 15.61 29.85
C ASP A 152 36.01 15.39 29.60
N PRO A 153 36.40 14.79 28.46
CA PRO A 153 37.77 14.52 28.15
C PRO A 153 38.45 15.74 27.51
N ASP A 154 38.76 16.76 28.32
CA ASP A 154 39.40 18.00 27.86
C ASP A 154 40.93 17.92 27.75
N SER A 155 41.52 16.71 27.86
CA SER A 155 42.96 16.52 27.68
C SER A 155 43.28 15.76 26.38
N PRO A 156 44.42 16.04 25.73
CA PRO A 156 44.93 15.23 24.62
C PRO A 156 45.09 13.73 24.96
N ASP A 157 45.12 13.36 26.25
CA ASP A 157 45.16 11.97 26.70
C ASP A 157 43.80 11.27 26.52
N ASP A 158 42.71 12.02 26.52
CA ASP A 158 41.37 11.45 26.39
C ASP A 158 40.88 11.30 24.93
N LEU A 159 41.47 12.05 23.99
CA LEU A 159 41.35 11.75 22.55
C LEU A 159 41.98 10.37 22.21
N ASN A 160 42.73 9.77 23.14
CA ASN A 160 43.27 8.41 23.07
C ASN A 160 42.54 7.39 23.97
N GLY A 161 41.46 7.78 24.67
CA GLY A 161 40.60 6.90 25.47
C GLY A 161 39.79 5.91 24.62
N ASP A 162 39.40 4.77 25.19
CA ASP A 162 38.51 3.83 24.48
C ASP A 162 37.11 4.44 24.40
N TYR A 163 36.71 4.89 23.20
CA TYR A 163 35.38 5.48 22.95
C TYR A 163 34.22 4.58 23.39
N PHE A 164 34.47 3.27 23.47
CA PHE A 164 33.51 2.26 23.84
C PHE A 164 33.66 1.77 25.30
N GLN A 165 34.38 2.52 26.14
CA GLN A 165 34.62 2.15 27.53
C GLN A 165 33.28 2.14 28.32
N GLY A 166 32.94 0.97 28.87
CA GLY A 166 31.66 0.75 29.58
C GLY A 166 30.54 0.21 28.69
N VAL A 167 30.72 0.21 27.37
CA VAL A 167 29.70 -0.21 26.40
C VAL A 167 30.05 -1.54 25.74
N LEU A 168 31.33 -1.81 25.56
CA LEU A 168 31.80 -3.11 25.10
C LEU A 168 32.27 -3.94 26.28
N LYS A 169 32.04 -5.25 26.18
CA LYS A 169 32.66 -6.25 27.07
C LYS A 169 34.15 -5.95 27.26
N ALA A 170 34.63 -6.11 28.49
CA ALA A 170 36.00 -5.77 28.83
C ALA A 170 36.99 -6.56 27.95
N LEU A 171 38.10 -5.93 27.56
CA LEU A 171 39.10 -6.56 26.68
C LEU A 171 39.68 -7.85 27.29
N SER A 172 39.81 -7.91 28.62
CA SER A 172 40.27 -9.08 29.37
C SER A 172 39.30 -10.26 29.36
N GLU A 173 38.03 -10.01 29.08
CA GLU A 173 36.95 -11.01 29.06
C GLU A 173 36.49 -11.35 27.63
N SER A 174 37.08 -10.66 26.64
CA SER A 174 36.73 -10.80 25.23
C SER A 174 37.67 -11.81 24.56
N PRO A 175 37.15 -12.80 23.85
CA PRO A 175 37.98 -13.71 23.08
C PRO A 175 38.67 -12.97 21.93
N PHE A 176 39.77 -13.52 21.43
CA PHE A 176 40.49 -12.95 20.30
C PHE A 176 41.08 -14.04 19.41
N PHE A 177 41.40 -13.68 18.17
CA PHE A 177 42.18 -14.50 17.25
C PHE A 177 43.31 -13.67 16.61
N THR A 178 44.34 -14.34 16.09
CA THR A 178 45.55 -13.66 15.59
C THR A 178 45.87 -14.09 14.15
N PRO A 179 45.37 -13.37 13.13
CA PRO A 179 45.75 -13.63 11.75
C PRO A 179 47.24 -13.35 11.49
N GLN A 180 47.91 -14.26 10.79
CA GLN A 180 49.32 -14.20 10.42
C GLN A 180 49.50 -14.05 8.91
N LYS A 181 50.60 -13.41 8.51
CA LYS A 181 50.98 -13.25 7.09
C LYS A 181 51.11 -14.60 6.37
N THR A 182 51.50 -15.65 7.08
CA THR A 182 51.69 -17.01 6.54
C THR A 182 50.40 -17.81 6.38
N ASP A 183 49.28 -17.31 6.88
CA ASP A 183 48.02 -18.06 6.82
C ASP A 183 47.56 -18.19 5.37
N VAL A 184 47.01 -19.35 5.03
CA VAL A 184 46.55 -19.66 3.67
C VAL A 184 45.09 -19.24 3.49
N ILE A 185 44.66 -18.98 2.25
CA ILE A 185 43.22 -18.86 1.94
C ILE A 185 42.55 -20.19 2.32
N GLY A 186 41.40 -20.11 3.00
CA GLY A 186 40.71 -21.23 3.63
C GLY A 186 40.94 -21.37 5.13
N SER A 187 41.86 -20.59 5.72
CA SER A 187 42.04 -20.56 7.19
C SER A 187 40.79 -20.03 7.89
N ALA A 188 40.38 -20.69 8.98
CA ALA A 188 39.25 -20.32 9.81
C ALA A 188 39.74 -19.92 11.21
N TYR A 189 39.24 -18.80 11.72
CA TYR A 189 39.53 -18.34 13.08
C TYR A 189 38.25 -18.47 13.90
N GLU A 190 38.26 -19.34 14.90
CA GLU A 190 37.12 -19.59 15.79
C GLU A 190 37.32 -18.88 17.12
N VAL A 191 36.29 -18.18 17.59
CA VAL A 191 36.22 -17.64 18.95
C VAL A 191 34.95 -18.15 19.64
N ASP A 192 35.06 -18.41 20.95
CA ASP A 192 33.94 -18.84 21.78
C ASP A 192 33.15 -17.62 22.27
N VAL A 193 31.87 -17.55 21.91
CA VAL A 193 30.94 -16.48 22.28
C VAL A 193 29.74 -17.03 23.07
N THR A 194 29.88 -18.23 23.66
CA THR A 194 28.81 -18.93 24.39
C THR A 194 28.23 -18.06 25.51
N ALA A 195 29.10 -17.44 26.31
CA ALA A 195 28.66 -16.58 27.41
C ALA A 195 27.87 -15.35 26.93
N ASP A 196 28.21 -14.82 25.76
CA ASP A 196 27.54 -13.65 25.19
C ASP A 196 26.11 -14.01 24.77
N LEU A 197 25.94 -15.18 24.13
CA LEU A 197 24.64 -15.70 23.70
C LEU A 197 23.78 -16.22 24.84
N LEU A 198 24.38 -16.81 25.87
CA LEU A 198 23.67 -17.11 27.11
C LEU A 198 23.14 -15.83 27.75
N CYS A 199 23.93 -14.76 27.79
CA CYS A 199 23.48 -13.47 28.29
C CYS A 199 22.30 -12.92 27.46
N MET A 200 22.35 -13.06 26.12
CA MET A 200 21.25 -12.65 25.23
C MET A 200 20.00 -13.50 25.40
N GLN A 201 20.15 -14.83 25.48
CA GLN A 201 19.04 -15.77 25.65
C GLN A 201 18.36 -15.59 27.02
N GLN A 202 19.15 -15.32 28.06
CA GLN A 202 18.67 -15.01 29.41
C GLN A 202 18.16 -13.56 29.55
N ARG A 203 18.13 -12.79 28.45
CA ARG A 203 17.72 -11.37 28.40
C ARG A 203 18.50 -10.46 29.37
N LEU A 204 19.70 -10.88 29.76
CA LEU A 204 20.63 -10.10 30.57
C LEU A 204 21.48 -9.13 29.73
N CYS A 205 21.58 -9.41 28.42
CA CYS A 205 22.25 -8.56 27.44
C CYS A 205 21.35 -8.41 26.19
N PRO A 206 21.34 -7.26 25.52
CA PRO A 206 20.68 -7.13 24.23
C PRO A 206 21.46 -7.86 23.12
N ASN A 207 20.77 -8.35 22.08
CA ASN A 207 21.44 -8.84 20.87
C ASN A 207 21.83 -7.66 19.97
N HIS A 208 22.97 -7.03 20.28
CA HIS A 208 23.54 -5.94 19.49
C HIS A 208 24.80 -6.33 18.70
N GLY A 209 25.18 -7.61 18.73
CA GLY A 209 26.35 -8.12 18.02
C GLY A 209 27.69 -7.86 18.73
N TRP A 210 28.76 -7.83 17.95
CA TRP A 210 30.14 -7.76 18.44
C TRP A 210 30.96 -6.68 17.74
N ALA A 211 31.77 -5.95 18.49
CA ALA A 211 32.79 -5.05 17.97
C ALA A 211 34.15 -5.73 17.89
N LEU A 212 34.74 -5.72 16.70
CA LEU A 212 36.07 -6.22 16.41
C LEU A 212 37.10 -5.10 16.52
N PHE A 213 38.17 -5.35 17.28
CA PHE A 213 39.19 -4.36 17.57
C PHE A 213 40.60 -4.97 17.62
N HIS A 214 41.63 -4.23 17.19
CA HIS A 214 43.03 -4.62 17.39
C HIS A 214 43.85 -3.48 17.99
N ALA A 215 44.84 -3.82 18.83
CA ALA A 215 45.64 -2.84 19.57
C ALA A 215 47.02 -2.53 18.94
N ASN A 216 47.49 -3.32 17.96
CA ASN A 216 48.83 -3.15 17.40
C ASN A 216 48.88 -1.99 16.37
N PRO A 217 49.68 -0.93 16.61
CA PRO A 217 49.80 0.23 15.72
C PRO A 217 50.55 -0.06 14.41
N HIS A 218 51.16 -1.24 14.27
CA HIS A 218 51.85 -1.65 13.05
C HIS A 218 51.07 -2.71 12.25
N ALA A 219 49.87 -3.07 12.69
CA ALA A 219 49.03 -4.03 11.98
C ALA A 219 48.55 -3.44 10.65
N ASN A 220 48.62 -4.26 9.61
CA ASN A 220 48.12 -3.94 8.28
C ASN A 220 47.41 -5.18 7.74
N MET A 221 46.10 -5.14 7.89
CA MET A 221 45.17 -6.24 7.70
C MET A 221 44.04 -5.73 6.79
N GLN A 222 44.10 -6.09 5.52
CA GLN A 222 43.20 -5.58 4.51
C GLN A 222 42.10 -6.60 4.18
N ASN A 223 40.86 -6.11 4.11
CA ASN A 223 39.68 -6.84 3.66
C ASN A 223 39.30 -8.00 4.60
N ILE A 224 39.37 -7.77 5.92
CA ILE A 224 39.21 -8.82 6.95
C ILE A 224 37.77 -8.97 7.46
N THR A 225 36.90 -7.99 7.26
CA THR A 225 35.45 -8.18 7.47
C THR A 225 34.62 -7.44 6.44
N GLY A 226 33.32 -7.69 6.45
CA GLY A 226 32.33 -7.04 5.59
C GLY A 226 31.00 -7.79 5.65
N SER A 227 29.93 -7.13 5.23
CA SER A 227 28.57 -7.69 5.31
C SER A 227 28.47 -8.94 4.44
N SER A 228 28.35 -10.09 5.11
CA SER A 228 28.46 -11.41 4.47
C SER A 228 27.29 -11.75 3.56
N ASN A 229 26.27 -10.90 3.48
CA ASN A 229 25.21 -10.92 2.48
C ASN A 229 25.69 -10.57 1.06
N TYR A 230 26.95 -10.16 0.88
CA TYR A 230 27.52 -9.85 -0.43
C TYR A 230 28.61 -10.84 -0.89
N PRO A 231 28.62 -11.22 -2.19
CA PRO A 231 29.56 -12.23 -2.71
C PRO A 231 31.03 -11.77 -2.73
N GLN A 232 31.29 -10.46 -2.85
CA GLN A 232 32.63 -9.86 -2.96
C GLN A 232 33.44 -9.84 -1.63
N ILE A 233 32.85 -10.29 -0.53
CA ILE A 233 33.51 -10.24 0.78
C ILE A 233 34.60 -11.31 0.88
N HIS A 234 35.81 -10.86 1.25
CA HIS A 234 37.00 -11.70 1.36
C HIS A 234 37.16 -12.42 2.71
N TYR A 235 36.33 -12.09 3.69
CA TYR A 235 36.27 -12.76 4.98
C TYR A 235 34.84 -12.87 5.47
N ARG A 236 34.34 -14.10 5.63
CA ARG A 236 32.92 -14.34 5.92
C ARG A 236 32.74 -14.74 7.38
N PRO A 237 32.11 -13.89 8.22
CA PRO A 237 31.69 -14.28 9.55
C PRO A 237 30.58 -15.36 9.46
N LYS A 238 30.65 -16.33 10.37
CA LYS A 238 29.70 -17.43 10.54
C LYS A 238 29.48 -17.63 12.04
N LEU A 239 28.23 -17.68 12.48
CA LEU A 239 27.90 -18.01 13.87
C LEU A 239 27.31 -19.42 13.92
N VAL A 240 27.83 -20.27 14.80
CA VAL A 240 27.34 -21.62 15.04
C VAL A 240 26.87 -21.70 16.48
N ILE A 241 25.61 -22.10 16.70
CA ILE A 241 25.00 -22.24 18.03
C ILE A 241 24.53 -23.68 18.19
N THR A 242 24.88 -24.31 19.31
CA THR A 242 24.38 -25.62 19.72
C THR A 242 23.49 -25.43 20.94
N TYR A 243 22.25 -25.88 20.84
CA TYR A 243 21.25 -25.82 21.90
C TYR A 243 21.11 -27.18 22.62
N GLY A 244 20.80 -27.13 23.91
CA GLY A 244 20.72 -28.29 24.80
C GLY A 244 19.38 -29.01 24.80
N THR A 245 19.22 -29.99 25.69
CA THR A 245 18.07 -30.92 25.68
C THR A 245 16.99 -30.64 26.75
N ALA A 246 17.02 -29.49 27.44
CA ALA A 246 16.12 -29.19 28.57
C ALA A 246 15.02 -28.16 28.21
N VAL A 247 13.88 -28.30 28.90
CA VAL A 247 12.64 -27.47 28.82
C VAL A 247 12.98 -25.96 28.87
N PRO A 248 12.23 -25.09 28.15
CA PRO A 248 12.43 -23.63 28.18
C PRO A 248 12.60 -23.10 29.60
N VAL A 249 13.54 -22.17 29.77
CA VAL A 249 13.80 -21.50 31.06
C VAL A 249 12.48 -20.86 31.53
N ALA A 250 12.07 -21.14 32.76
CA ALA A 250 10.86 -20.55 33.34
C ALA A 250 11.06 -19.04 33.51
N ASP A 251 10.10 -18.26 33.03
CA ASP A 251 10.13 -16.81 33.12
C ASP A 251 9.72 -16.33 34.52
N GLU A 252 10.71 -15.83 35.27
CA GLU A 252 10.53 -15.28 36.62
C GLU A 252 10.72 -13.75 36.67
N LEU A 253 10.88 -13.10 35.52
CA LEU A 253 11.22 -11.67 35.45
C LEU A 253 9.99 -10.81 35.25
N GLU A 254 10.04 -9.60 35.81
CA GLU A 254 8.97 -8.61 35.61
C GLU A 254 9.06 -7.96 34.21
N PRO A 255 7.92 -7.61 33.61
CA PRO A 255 7.92 -6.80 32.39
C PRO A 255 8.40 -5.38 32.69
N LEU A 256 9.41 -4.93 31.94
CA LEU A 256 10.06 -3.64 32.05
C LEU A 256 9.50 -2.68 31.00
N VAL A 257 9.15 -1.47 31.42
CA VAL A 257 8.79 -0.37 30.51
C VAL A 257 10.06 0.19 29.89
N ILE A 258 10.16 0.12 28.57
CA ILE A 258 11.28 0.60 27.77
C ILE A 258 11.02 1.95 27.11
N GLU A 259 9.76 2.30 26.84
CA GLU A 259 9.36 3.64 26.39
C GLU A 259 8.04 4.07 27.02
N SER A 260 7.82 5.39 27.16
CA SER A 260 6.52 5.91 27.59
C SER A 260 6.21 7.31 27.05
N PHE A 261 4.92 7.63 27.01
CA PHE A 261 4.41 8.97 26.70
C PHE A 261 3.15 9.22 27.54
N PRO A 262 2.92 10.43 28.08
CA PRO A 262 3.86 11.54 28.18
C PRO A 262 4.79 11.36 29.38
N TYR A 263 6.03 11.84 29.26
CA TYR A 263 7.03 11.77 30.33
C TYR A 263 7.72 13.13 30.54
N ASN A 264 7.33 13.79 31.62
CA ASN A 264 7.83 15.08 32.11
C ASN A 264 7.82 16.24 31.08
N GLN A 265 6.77 16.32 30.26
CA GLN A 265 6.64 17.32 29.20
C GLN A 265 5.31 18.09 29.27
N GLU A 266 5.28 19.29 28.68
CA GLU A 266 4.03 20.00 28.37
C GLU A 266 3.40 19.40 27.11
N VAL A 267 2.10 19.14 27.16
CA VAL A 267 1.33 18.56 26.06
C VAL A 267 0.15 19.48 25.75
N THR A 268 -0.06 19.81 24.49
CA THR A 268 -1.25 20.55 24.06
C THR A 268 -2.39 19.56 23.84
N SER A 269 -3.62 19.94 24.23
CA SER A 269 -4.82 19.14 23.99
C SER A 269 -5.89 20.01 23.34
N THR A 270 -6.46 19.52 22.24
CA THR A 270 -7.54 20.19 21.51
C THR A 270 -8.94 19.70 21.93
N ASP A 271 -9.03 18.56 22.64
CA ASP A 271 -10.29 17.90 23.02
C ASP A 271 -10.37 17.53 24.52
N ASN A 272 -9.48 18.06 25.35
CA ASN A 272 -9.29 17.70 26.77
C ASN A 272 -8.98 16.21 26.99
N LYS A 273 -8.31 15.54 26.06
CA LYS A 273 -7.73 14.20 26.27
C LYS A 273 -6.24 14.20 25.93
N ILE A 274 -5.50 13.33 26.62
CA ILE A 274 -4.07 13.09 26.38
C ILE A 274 -3.86 11.59 26.25
N GLU A 275 -3.10 11.18 25.25
CA GLU A 275 -2.73 9.78 25.10
C GLU A 275 -1.64 9.40 26.10
N LEU A 276 -1.83 8.26 26.77
CA LEU A 276 -0.84 7.57 27.58
C LEU A 276 -0.35 6.36 26.79
N ARG A 277 0.97 6.13 26.75
CA ARG A 277 1.59 4.99 26.06
C ARG A 277 2.69 4.37 26.91
N LEU A 278 2.85 3.05 26.83
CA LEU A 278 4.00 2.29 27.31
C LEU A 278 4.45 1.30 26.23
N LEU A 279 5.75 1.11 26.10
CA LEU A 279 6.34 -0.03 25.41
C LEU A 279 7.01 -0.92 26.46
N THR A 280 6.75 -2.23 26.44
CA THR A 280 7.39 -3.21 27.32
C THR A 280 8.41 -4.07 26.58
N ASN A 281 9.44 -4.52 27.28
CA ASN A 281 10.47 -5.44 26.75
C ASN A 281 9.94 -6.84 26.44
N GLU A 282 8.72 -7.16 26.88
CA GLU A 282 8.04 -8.42 26.62
C GLU A 282 6.52 -8.26 26.65
N ALA A 283 5.81 -9.29 26.17
CA ALA A 283 4.37 -9.26 26.07
C ALA A 283 3.73 -9.19 27.46
N ALA A 284 3.02 -8.10 27.73
CA ALA A 284 2.40 -7.82 29.02
C ALA A 284 0.96 -7.33 28.87
N SER A 285 0.28 -7.19 30.00
CA SER A 285 -0.94 -6.41 30.15
C SER A 285 -0.62 -5.27 31.09
N CYS A 286 -0.84 -4.03 30.66
CA CYS A 286 -0.54 -2.85 31.48
C CYS A 286 -1.80 -2.14 31.95
N ARG A 287 -1.76 -1.64 33.19
CA ARG A 287 -2.83 -0.88 33.85
C ARG A 287 -2.27 0.39 34.46
N TYR A 288 -3.13 1.36 34.73
CA TYR A 288 -2.74 2.62 35.36
C TYR A 288 -3.83 3.18 36.29
N ASP A 289 -3.41 4.00 37.26
CA ASP A 289 -4.28 4.72 38.18
C ASP A 289 -3.60 6.01 38.71
N LEU A 290 -4.29 6.74 39.59
CA LEU A 290 -3.84 7.98 40.23
C LEU A 290 -2.96 7.74 41.47
N SER A 291 -2.91 6.50 41.99
CA SER A 291 -2.16 6.17 43.20
C SER A 291 -0.98 5.24 42.89
N PRO A 292 0.23 5.54 43.41
CA PRO A 292 1.39 4.66 43.25
C PRO A 292 1.29 3.38 44.08
N SER A 293 0.40 3.35 45.07
CA SER A 293 0.25 2.22 45.99
C SER A 293 -0.68 1.13 45.48
N ASP A 294 -1.40 1.37 44.39
CA ASP A 294 -2.38 0.41 43.88
C ASP A 294 -1.66 -0.82 43.30
N SER A 295 -2.17 -2.00 43.66
CA SER A 295 -1.70 -3.25 43.08
C SER A 295 -2.17 -3.34 41.62
N PHE A 296 -1.51 -4.15 40.80
CA PHE A 296 -1.92 -4.35 39.40
C PHE A 296 -3.41 -4.73 39.27
N ALA A 297 -3.94 -5.52 40.21
CA ALA A 297 -5.34 -5.94 40.18
C ALA A 297 -6.31 -4.80 40.54
N ASP A 298 -5.88 -3.85 41.38
CA ASP A 298 -6.71 -2.76 41.91
C ASP A 298 -6.69 -1.51 41.01
N MET A 299 -5.69 -1.37 40.13
CA MET A 299 -5.64 -0.30 39.15
C MET A 299 -6.87 -0.34 38.22
N ARG A 300 -7.62 0.76 38.17
CA ARG A 300 -8.94 0.83 37.54
C ARG A 300 -8.89 0.90 36.02
N PHE A 301 -7.86 1.51 35.46
CA PHE A 301 -7.76 1.76 34.03
C PHE A 301 -6.75 0.81 33.39
N SER A 302 -7.08 0.32 32.19
CA SER A 302 -6.21 -0.58 31.43
C SER A 302 -5.71 0.13 30.19
N LEU A 303 -4.48 -0.17 29.79
CA LEU A 303 -3.96 0.20 28.48
C LEU A 303 -4.27 -0.94 27.49
N VAL A 304 -4.62 -0.58 26.26
CA VAL A 304 -4.96 -1.50 25.18
C VAL A 304 -3.68 -1.82 24.39
N SER A 305 -3.50 -3.09 24.01
CA SER A 305 -2.36 -3.56 23.23
C SER A 305 -2.81 -4.59 22.19
N VAL A 306 -2.18 -4.55 21.00
CA VAL A 306 -2.45 -5.48 19.88
C VAL A 306 -1.38 -6.57 19.81
N ASP A 307 -0.12 -6.22 20.12
CA ASP A 307 1.06 -7.10 20.05
C ASP A 307 1.54 -7.56 21.44
N GLY A 308 0.94 -7.05 22.52
CA GLY A 308 1.36 -7.27 23.91
C GLY A 308 2.56 -6.42 24.33
N LEU A 309 3.24 -5.74 23.41
CA LEU A 309 4.44 -4.95 23.67
C LEU A 309 4.10 -3.47 23.80
N PHE A 310 3.28 -2.93 22.89
CA PHE A 310 2.87 -1.55 22.87
C PHE A 310 1.48 -1.38 23.48
N HIS A 311 1.37 -0.51 24.47
CA HIS A 311 0.17 -0.29 25.29
C HIS A 311 -0.24 1.18 25.21
N SER A 312 -1.51 1.48 24.93
CA SER A 312 -1.99 2.87 24.93
C SER A 312 -3.39 3.06 25.53
N ALA A 313 -3.68 4.27 26.01
CA ALA A 313 -4.99 4.68 26.51
C ALA A 313 -5.18 6.19 26.36
N LEU A 314 -6.43 6.67 26.30
CA LEU A 314 -6.74 8.10 26.35
C LEU A 314 -7.12 8.51 27.78
N TRP A 315 -6.40 9.47 28.34
CA TRP A 315 -6.69 10.06 29.66
C TRP A 315 -7.45 11.38 29.53
N PRO A 316 -8.61 11.53 30.20
CA PRO A 316 -9.34 12.79 30.21
C PRO A 316 -8.65 13.83 31.10
N VAL A 317 -8.45 15.02 30.57
CA VAL A 317 -7.88 16.19 31.23
C VAL A 317 -9.00 16.96 31.91
N SER A 318 -8.97 17.04 33.24
CA SER A 318 -9.99 17.75 34.03
C SER A 318 -9.79 19.28 34.08
N THR A 319 -8.56 19.76 33.87
CA THR A 319 -8.14 21.15 34.09
C THR A 319 -6.84 21.44 33.33
N LEU A 320 -6.84 22.45 32.46
CA LEU A 320 -5.64 22.93 31.76
C LEU A 320 -4.65 23.61 32.72
N ASN A 321 -3.40 23.74 32.27
CA ASN A 321 -2.24 24.29 32.97
C ASN A 321 -1.98 23.65 34.35
N THR A 322 -2.44 22.42 34.54
CA THR A 322 -2.26 21.63 35.77
C THR A 322 -1.30 20.49 35.50
N ARG A 323 -0.36 20.25 36.42
CA ARG A 323 0.54 19.10 36.36
C ARG A 323 -0.21 17.84 36.80
N TYR A 324 -0.32 16.87 35.91
CA TYR A 324 -0.87 15.54 36.17
C TYR A 324 0.23 14.55 36.51
N GLN A 325 -0.10 13.61 37.39
CA GLN A 325 0.74 12.47 37.73
C GLN A 325 -0.11 11.21 37.78
N LEU A 326 0.26 10.20 37.00
CA LEU A 326 -0.42 8.90 36.91
C LEU A 326 0.62 7.78 37.08
N PHE A 327 0.17 6.61 37.50
CA PHE A 327 1.03 5.47 37.83
C PHE A 327 0.59 4.22 37.07
N GLY A 328 1.50 3.60 36.32
CA GLY A 328 1.25 2.38 35.54
C GLY A 328 2.01 1.17 36.07
N ARG A 329 1.42 -0.03 35.96
CA ARG A 329 2.11 -1.32 36.20
C ARG A 329 1.78 -2.29 35.07
N CYS A 330 2.71 -3.17 34.75
CA CYS A 330 2.52 -4.20 33.75
C CYS A 330 2.62 -5.59 34.39
N ARG A 331 1.93 -6.56 33.82
CA ARG A 331 1.99 -7.97 34.20
C ARG A 331 2.16 -8.82 32.96
N ASP A 332 3.15 -9.70 32.94
CA ASP A 332 3.39 -10.60 31.82
C ASP A 332 2.35 -11.74 31.75
N LEU A 333 2.55 -12.67 30.81
CA LEU A 333 1.69 -13.83 30.61
C LEU A 333 1.82 -14.91 31.70
N VAL A 334 2.96 -14.96 32.40
CA VAL A 334 3.26 -15.96 33.45
C VAL A 334 2.82 -15.48 34.84
N GLY A 335 2.56 -14.18 34.97
CA GLY A 335 2.02 -13.52 36.14
C GLY A 335 3.00 -12.63 36.90
N ASN A 336 4.23 -12.41 36.41
CA ASN A 336 5.17 -11.49 37.03
C ASN A 336 4.71 -10.04 36.82
N ILE A 337 4.74 -9.25 37.89
CA ILE A 337 4.19 -7.88 37.91
C ILE A 337 5.33 -6.91 38.15
N SER A 338 5.34 -5.78 37.43
CA SER A 338 6.28 -4.68 37.68
C SER A 338 6.23 -4.26 39.16
N LEU A 339 7.35 -4.43 39.87
CA LEU A 339 7.61 -4.13 41.27
C LEU A 339 7.49 -2.63 41.53
N THR A 340 8.02 -1.81 40.62
CA THR A 340 7.93 -0.35 40.68
C THR A 340 6.93 0.15 39.64
N PRO A 341 5.95 1.00 40.00
CA PRO A 341 5.03 1.56 39.03
C PRO A 341 5.75 2.61 38.17
N HIS A 342 5.51 2.58 36.86
CA HIS A 342 5.90 3.63 35.94
C HIS A 342 5.12 4.92 36.27
N VAL A 343 5.75 6.08 36.12
CA VAL A 343 5.14 7.38 36.47
C VAL A 343 4.98 8.23 35.21
N TYR A 344 3.74 8.47 34.80
CA TYR A 344 3.44 9.53 33.83
C TYR A 344 3.43 10.86 34.55
N THR A 345 4.07 11.88 33.99
CA THR A 345 4.04 13.24 34.54
C THR A 345 3.97 14.23 33.39
N PHE A 346 2.98 15.12 33.37
CA PHE A 346 2.81 16.07 32.26
C PHE A 346 1.97 17.27 32.69
N THR A 347 2.05 18.37 31.94
CA THR A 347 1.17 19.54 32.11
C THR A 347 0.42 19.77 30.80
N VAL A 348 -0.88 20.05 30.86
CA VAL A 348 -1.68 20.23 29.64
C VAL A 348 -1.91 21.70 29.35
N SER A 349 -1.55 22.23 28.18
CA SER A 349 -1.80 23.63 27.79
C SER A 349 -2.87 23.76 26.70
N GLU A 350 -3.48 24.95 26.61
CA GLU A 350 -4.47 25.29 25.57
C GLU A 350 -3.74 25.66 24.27
N ASP A 351 -4.19 25.12 23.15
CA ASP A 351 -3.67 25.49 21.83
C ASP A 351 -4.09 26.94 21.51
N GLN A 352 -3.15 27.88 21.60
CA GLN A 352 -3.41 29.29 21.31
C GLN A 352 -3.32 29.51 19.79
N ALA A 353 -4.47 29.63 19.14
CA ALA A 353 -4.55 30.17 17.79
C ALA A 353 -3.95 31.58 17.77
N SER A 354 -2.80 31.77 17.11
CA SER A 354 -2.23 33.09 16.83
C SER A 354 -2.18 33.38 15.33
N GLU A 355 -2.66 34.57 15.01
CA GLU A 355 -2.82 35.21 13.70
C GLU A 355 -1.48 35.51 12.99
N GLU A 356 -1.51 35.36 11.64
CA GLU A 356 -0.71 35.96 10.55
C GLU A 356 0.85 35.99 10.58
N GLU A 357 1.49 35.18 9.71
CA GLU A 357 2.24 35.58 8.48
C GLU A 357 2.70 34.31 7.71
N PRO A 358 2.97 34.35 6.38
CA PRO A 358 3.10 33.14 5.57
C PRO A 358 4.46 32.47 5.77
N GLU A 359 4.47 31.25 6.31
CA GLU A 359 5.66 30.42 6.40
C GLU A 359 5.99 29.77 5.04
N GLU A 360 7.26 29.88 4.64
CA GLU A 360 7.87 29.20 3.51
C GLU A 360 7.67 27.67 3.59
N GLU A 361 7.58 27.03 2.42
CA GLU A 361 7.42 25.57 2.25
C GLU A 361 8.34 24.75 3.18
N VAL A 362 7.76 24.17 4.23
CA VAL A 362 8.36 23.06 4.95
C VAL A 362 8.20 21.81 4.10
N ILE A 363 9.12 21.61 3.15
CA ILE A 363 9.33 20.29 2.55
C ILE A 363 9.84 19.39 3.67
N ASN A 364 8.99 18.46 4.11
CA ASN A 364 9.33 17.53 5.17
C ASN A 364 10.29 16.45 4.62
N GLU A 365 11.60 16.70 4.73
CA GLU A 365 12.68 15.79 4.25
C GLU A 365 12.68 14.38 4.90
N ASN A 366 11.75 14.11 5.84
CA ASN A 366 11.69 12.85 6.60
C ASN A 366 10.48 11.97 6.31
N TYR A 367 9.60 12.32 5.37
CA TYR A 367 8.51 11.43 4.96
C TYR A 367 9.04 10.27 4.09
N GLN A 368 8.89 9.03 4.56
CA GLN A 368 9.22 7.83 3.79
C GLN A 368 7.98 7.35 3.04
N VAL A 369 8.07 7.32 1.72
CA VAL A 369 7.01 6.80 0.85
C VAL A 369 6.74 5.33 1.16
N ILE A 370 5.47 4.97 1.34
CA ILE A 370 5.07 3.57 1.50
C ILE A 370 4.86 2.98 0.10
N ASP A 371 5.85 2.24 -0.38
CA ASP A 371 5.77 1.38 -1.56
C ASP A 371 5.82 -0.08 -1.10
N LEU A 372 4.76 -0.84 -1.33
CA LEU A 372 4.73 -2.26 -0.97
C LEU A 372 5.66 -3.11 -1.84
N LEU A 373 6.08 -2.61 -3.00
CA LEU A 373 6.97 -3.29 -3.93
C LEU A 373 8.06 -2.32 -4.47
N PRO A 374 8.99 -1.86 -3.62
CA PRO A 374 9.96 -0.84 -3.98
C PRO A 374 10.93 -1.33 -5.06
N GLY A 375 11.20 -0.46 -6.04
CA GLY A 375 12.14 -0.73 -7.13
C GLY A 375 11.60 -1.61 -8.25
N VAL A 376 10.31 -1.99 -8.22
CA VAL A 376 9.67 -2.72 -9.31
C VAL A 376 9.45 -1.82 -10.52
N THR A 377 9.91 -2.31 -11.68
CA THR A 377 9.75 -1.71 -13.01
C THR A 377 9.11 -2.71 -13.98
N ASP A 378 8.72 -2.26 -15.17
CA ASP A 378 8.16 -3.10 -16.25
C ASP A 378 6.92 -3.91 -15.80
N VAL A 379 6.03 -3.24 -15.06
CA VAL A 379 4.74 -3.81 -14.67
C VAL A 379 3.82 -3.78 -15.89
N ARG A 380 3.41 -4.97 -16.35
CA ARG A 380 2.54 -5.12 -17.50
C ARG A 380 1.07 -4.91 -17.16
N GLN A 381 0.65 -5.32 -15.96
CA GLN A 381 -0.71 -5.19 -15.47
C GLN A 381 -0.77 -5.37 -13.95
N THR A 382 -1.80 -4.78 -13.34
CA THR A 382 -2.21 -5.04 -11.95
C THR A 382 -3.52 -5.82 -11.96
N LEU A 383 -3.57 -6.89 -11.17
CA LEU A 383 -4.73 -7.77 -11.00
C LEU A 383 -5.18 -7.80 -9.55
N TYR A 384 -6.49 -7.94 -9.34
CA TYR A 384 -7.09 -8.05 -8.02
C TYR A 384 -7.64 -9.46 -7.84
N ALA A 385 -7.16 -10.15 -6.83
CA ALA A 385 -7.52 -11.51 -6.46
C ALA A 385 -8.26 -11.52 -5.12
N ILE A 386 -8.97 -12.62 -4.86
CA ILE A 386 -9.59 -12.86 -3.56
C ILE A 386 -8.78 -13.92 -2.82
N ALA A 387 -8.43 -13.64 -1.57
CA ALA A 387 -7.71 -14.56 -0.71
C ALA A 387 -8.49 -15.88 -0.57
N GLY A 388 -7.80 -16.99 -0.82
CA GLY A 388 -8.33 -18.35 -0.80
C GLY A 388 -9.03 -18.78 -2.09
N GLN A 389 -9.05 -17.97 -3.15
CA GLN A 389 -9.68 -18.31 -4.42
C GLN A 389 -8.70 -18.34 -5.59
N ASP A 390 -9.01 -19.19 -6.57
CA ASP A 390 -8.24 -19.31 -7.80
C ASP A 390 -8.51 -18.14 -8.74
N LEU A 391 -7.45 -17.44 -9.13
CA LEU A 391 -7.47 -16.46 -10.21
C LEU A 391 -6.65 -16.98 -11.38
N VAL A 392 -7.26 -17.10 -12.56
CA VAL A 392 -6.51 -17.46 -13.77
C VAL A 392 -5.88 -16.22 -14.38
N ILE A 393 -4.56 -16.21 -14.45
CA ILE A 393 -3.75 -15.07 -14.94
C ILE A 393 -3.26 -15.34 -16.35
N THR A 394 -3.40 -14.36 -17.24
CA THR A 394 -2.76 -14.37 -18.57
C THR A 394 -1.36 -13.76 -18.48
N LEU A 395 -0.33 -14.59 -18.65
CA LEU A 395 1.08 -14.23 -18.51
C LEU A 395 1.62 -13.42 -19.69
N GLY A 396 0.94 -13.41 -20.84
CA GLY A 396 1.50 -12.81 -22.06
C GLY A 396 0.66 -13.14 -23.31
N PRO A 397 1.00 -12.58 -24.48
CA PRO A 397 0.46 -13.03 -25.76
C PRO A 397 0.73 -14.53 -25.97
N SER A 398 -0.24 -15.27 -26.51
CA SER A 398 -0.04 -16.71 -26.77
C SER A 398 0.92 -16.97 -27.94
N LEU A 399 0.96 -16.07 -28.92
CA LEU A 399 1.76 -16.17 -30.14
C LEU A 399 2.62 -14.92 -30.33
N ALA A 400 3.77 -15.09 -30.97
CA ALA A 400 4.60 -14.02 -31.46
C ALA A 400 4.11 -13.48 -32.81
N GLY A 401 4.72 -12.39 -33.28
CA GLY A 401 4.35 -11.75 -34.55
C GLY A 401 4.50 -12.62 -35.80
N ASP A 402 5.24 -13.73 -35.72
CA ASP A 402 5.37 -14.74 -36.78
C ASP A 402 4.46 -15.97 -36.58
N ASN A 403 3.51 -15.89 -35.64
CA ASN A 403 2.63 -16.97 -35.21
C ASN A 403 3.32 -18.16 -34.52
N SER A 404 4.60 -18.04 -34.12
CA SER A 404 5.23 -19.03 -33.25
C SER A 404 4.72 -18.90 -31.80
N PRO A 405 4.56 -20.00 -31.04
CA PRO A 405 4.11 -19.93 -29.65
C PRO A 405 5.22 -19.46 -28.71
N TYR A 406 4.87 -18.65 -27.71
CA TYR A 406 5.75 -18.37 -26.58
C TYR A 406 5.66 -19.46 -25.51
N SER A 407 6.79 -19.74 -24.86
CA SER A 407 6.87 -20.54 -23.64
C SER A 407 7.08 -19.62 -22.44
N TYR A 408 6.28 -19.80 -21.40
CA TYR A 408 6.26 -18.95 -20.21
C TYR A 408 6.77 -19.68 -18.97
N GLN A 409 7.36 -18.93 -18.04
CA GLN A 409 7.59 -19.31 -16.66
C GLN A 409 7.18 -18.15 -15.75
N ALA A 410 6.69 -18.47 -14.56
CA ALA A 410 6.30 -17.49 -13.56
C ALA A 410 6.94 -17.83 -12.21
N GLU A 411 7.44 -16.80 -11.52
CA GLU A 411 7.98 -16.86 -10.17
C GLU A 411 7.23 -15.89 -9.26
N GLY A 412 7.36 -16.03 -7.94
CA GLY A 412 6.72 -15.16 -6.94
C GLY A 412 5.43 -15.72 -6.34
N ASN A 413 4.84 -16.78 -6.91
CA ASN A 413 3.74 -17.53 -6.30
C ASN A 413 3.82 -19.02 -6.68
N ALA A 414 3.75 -19.89 -5.68
CA ALA A 414 3.92 -21.33 -5.86
C ALA A 414 2.80 -21.97 -6.70
N ALA A 415 1.54 -21.54 -6.51
CA ALA A 415 0.41 -22.05 -7.28
C ALA A 415 0.52 -21.68 -8.76
N CYS A 416 0.83 -20.41 -9.06
CA CYS A 416 1.02 -19.95 -10.45
C CYS A 416 2.20 -20.66 -11.11
N LYS A 417 3.35 -20.74 -10.42
CA LYS A 417 4.54 -21.44 -10.91
C LYS A 417 4.25 -22.91 -11.29
N ALA A 418 3.52 -23.63 -10.43
CA ALA A 418 3.21 -25.04 -10.64
C ALA A 418 2.15 -25.30 -11.71
N SER A 419 1.34 -24.30 -12.05
CA SER A 419 0.18 -24.43 -12.94
C SER A 419 0.36 -23.78 -14.32
N VAL A 420 1.57 -23.28 -14.64
CA VAL A 420 1.83 -22.66 -15.95
C VAL A 420 1.50 -23.64 -17.08
N SER A 421 0.56 -23.24 -17.93
CA SER A 421 0.12 -23.99 -19.11
C SER A 421 -0.15 -23.03 -20.26
N GLY A 422 0.67 -23.11 -21.31
CA GLY A 422 0.68 -22.13 -22.39
C GLY A 422 1.07 -20.74 -21.88
N ASN A 423 0.21 -19.76 -22.08
CA ASN A 423 0.37 -18.38 -21.59
C ASN A 423 -0.48 -18.08 -20.35
N ARG A 424 -0.90 -19.09 -19.58
CA ARG A 424 -1.76 -18.93 -18.40
C ARG A 424 -1.19 -19.65 -17.19
N CYS A 425 -1.54 -19.17 -16.00
CA CYS A 425 -1.35 -19.89 -14.74
C CYS A 425 -2.55 -19.65 -13.81
N THR A 426 -2.65 -20.43 -12.74
CA THR A 426 -3.59 -20.23 -11.64
C THR A 426 -2.86 -19.65 -10.44
N PHE A 427 -3.21 -18.43 -10.06
CA PHE A 427 -2.76 -17.80 -8.82
C PHE A 427 -3.73 -18.12 -7.69
N ASN A 428 -3.20 -18.47 -6.53
CA ASN A 428 -3.96 -18.62 -5.29
C ASN A 428 -3.04 -18.26 -4.11
N THR A 429 -3.59 -17.59 -3.10
CA THR A 429 -2.93 -17.30 -1.83
C THR A 429 -4.00 -17.19 -0.74
N SER A 430 -3.69 -17.59 0.49
CA SER A 430 -4.54 -17.36 1.65
C SER A 430 -4.30 -16.00 2.32
N GLU A 431 -3.25 -15.29 1.92
CA GLU A 431 -2.84 -14.03 2.54
C GLU A 431 -3.41 -12.82 1.79
N VAL A 432 -3.82 -11.81 2.56
CA VAL A 432 -4.19 -10.49 2.04
C VAL A 432 -2.91 -9.69 1.91
N ALA A 433 -2.44 -9.51 0.69
CA ALA A 433 -1.16 -8.86 0.41
C ALA A 433 -1.07 -8.40 -1.06
N THR A 434 -0.13 -7.49 -1.31
CA THR A 434 0.33 -7.16 -2.67
C THR A 434 1.52 -8.05 -3.00
N ALA A 435 1.39 -8.87 -4.04
CA ALA A 435 2.41 -9.80 -4.50
C ALA A 435 2.95 -9.40 -5.89
N LEU A 436 4.19 -9.78 -6.16
CA LEU A 436 4.84 -9.60 -7.47
C LEU A 436 5.01 -10.96 -8.14
N LEU A 437 4.50 -11.09 -9.36
CA LEU A 437 4.82 -12.20 -10.24
C LEU A 437 5.83 -11.74 -11.29
N THR A 438 6.99 -12.38 -11.32
CA THR A 438 7.97 -12.17 -12.38
C THR A 438 7.75 -13.22 -13.45
N VAL A 439 7.42 -12.75 -14.66
CA VAL A 439 7.14 -13.60 -15.82
C VAL A 439 8.34 -13.55 -16.75
N THR A 440 8.85 -14.72 -17.12
CA THR A 440 9.85 -14.85 -18.20
C THR A 440 9.23 -15.58 -19.37
N TYR A 441 9.54 -15.15 -20.58
CA TYR A 441 9.03 -15.77 -21.80
C TYR A 441 10.13 -15.99 -22.83
N SER A 442 9.96 -17.04 -23.64
CA SER A 442 10.90 -17.42 -24.70
C SER A 442 10.16 -17.89 -25.95
N GLY A 443 10.66 -17.50 -27.11
CA GLY A 443 10.10 -17.77 -28.44
C GLY A 443 11.03 -17.22 -29.51
N VAL A 444 10.49 -16.55 -30.54
CA VAL A 444 11.31 -15.76 -31.48
C VAL A 444 12.05 -14.59 -30.83
N SER A 445 11.51 -14.10 -29.72
CA SER A 445 12.18 -13.20 -28.78
C SER A 445 12.04 -13.75 -27.37
N SER A 446 12.94 -13.33 -26.49
CA SER A 446 12.90 -13.64 -25.07
C SER A 446 12.91 -12.36 -24.27
N GLY A 447 12.21 -12.37 -23.14
CA GLY A 447 12.18 -11.24 -22.24
C GLY A 447 11.55 -11.61 -20.91
N SER A 448 11.37 -10.60 -20.08
CA SER A 448 10.65 -10.69 -18.82
C SER A 448 9.77 -9.48 -18.65
N HIS A 449 8.74 -9.59 -17.82
CA HIS A 449 7.97 -8.46 -17.31
C HIS A 449 7.35 -8.85 -15.96
N ASN A 450 6.74 -7.90 -15.29
CA ASN A 450 6.12 -8.11 -13.98
C ASN A 450 4.59 -8.00 -14.04
N ILE A 451 3.91 -8.74 -13.16
CA ILE A 451 2.48 -8.62 -12.91
C ILE A 451 2.31 -8.40 -11.41
N VAL A 452 1.60 -7.33 -11.02
CA VAL A 452 1.23 -7.09 -9.62
C VAL A 452 -0.10 -7.77 -9.35
N VAL A 453 -0.19 -8.53 -8.26
CA VAL A 453 -1.43 -9.17 -7.83
C VAL A 453 -1.77 -8.73 -6.42
N VAL A 454 -2.88 -8.03 -6.25
CA VAL A 454 -3.39 -7.57 -4.96
C VAL A 454 -4.46 -8.54 -4.48
N SER A 455 -4.19 -9.23 -3.38
CA SER A 455 -5.14 -10.19 -2.79
C SER A 455 -5.93 -9.51 -1.70
N GLN A 456 -7.25 -9.39 -1.87
CA GLN A 456 -8.16 -8.81 -0.89
C GLN A 456 -8.86 -9.89 -0.06
N GLU A 457 -9.40 -9.50 1.10
CA GLU A 457 -10.24 -10.37 1.92
C GLU A 457 -11.43 -10.93 1.12
N ASN A 458 -11.80 -12.17 1.43
CA ASN A 458 -13.00 -12.78 0.88
C ASN A 458 -14.27 -12.08 1.37
N ASN A 459 -15.26 -12.01 0.49
CA ASN A 459 -16.54 -11.40 0.81
C ASN A 459 -17.51 -12.45 1.37
N SER A 460 -17.42 -12.67 2.68
CA SER A 460 -18.30 -13.64 3.37
C SER A 460 -19.74 -13.18 3.54
N ARG A 461 -20.05 -11.91 3.23
CA ARG A 461 -21.38 -11.30 3.41
C ARG A 461 -22.14 -11.15 2.10
N GLY A 462 -21.48 -11.38 0.96
CA GLY A 462 -22.10 -11.31 -0.35
C GLY A 462 -23.20 -12.36 -0.52
N THR A 463 -24.43 -11.90 -0.73
CA THR A 463 -25.61 -12.74 -0.92
C THR A 463 -26.36 -12.32 -2.17
N THR A 464 -26.92 -13.30 -2.90
CA THR A 464 -27.80 -13.03 -4.04
C THR A 464 -28.64 -14.25 -4.40
N ALA A 465 -29.79 -14.00 -5.04
CA ALA A 465 -30.67 -14.99 -5.62
C ALA A 465 -30.43 -15.17 -7.14
N TYR A 466 -29.42 -14.51 -7.72
CA TYR A 466 -29.06 -14.60 -9.14
C TYR A 466 -30.25 -14.39 -10.10
N ILE A 467 -31.03 -13.33 -9.88
CA ILE A 467 -32.23 -13.06 -10.67
C ILE A 467 -31.87 -12.67 -12.11
N GLN A 468 -32.40 -13.41 -13.10
CA GLN A 468 -32.14 -13.18 -14.53
C GLN A 468 -33.40 -12.87 -15.36
N ASN A 469 -34.58 -12.90 -14.75
CA ASN A 469 -35.84 -12.66 -15.46
C ASN A 469 -36.21 -11.16 -15.52
N LYS A 470 -37.18 -10.85 -16.37
CA LYS A 470 -37.66 -9.48 -16.63
C LYS A 470 -38.88 -9.06 -15.78
N ALA A 471 -39.18 -9.77 -14.67
CA ALA A 471 -40.27 -9.35 -13.78
C ALA A 471 -39.89 -8.05 -13.07
N VAL A 472 -40.77 -7.06 -12.97
CA VAL A 472 -40.45 -5.80 -12.26
C VAL A 472 -40.05 -6.08 -10.80
N ILE A 473 -38.93 -5.51 -10.36
CA ILE A 473 -38.44 -5.62 -8.97
C ILE A 473 -38.48 -4.21 -8.39
N MET A 474 -39.35 -4.02 -7.41
CA MET A 474 -39.47 -2.76 -6.66
C MET A 474 -38.57 -2.81 -5.43
N ALA A 475 -37.96 -1.67 -5.09
CA ALA A 475 -37.23 -1.54 -3.84
C ALA A 475 -38.17 -1.69 -2.64
N ASP A 476 -37.76 -2.48 -1.64
CA ASP A 476 -38.42 -2.54 -0.34
C ASP A 476 -37.76 -1.55 0.63
N TYR A 477 -38.28 -0.33 0.67
CA TYR A 477 -37.71 0.76 1.47
C TYR A 477 -37.83 0.54 2.99
N GLY A 478 -38.67 -0.39 3.44
CA GLY A 478 -39.00 -0.54 4.87
C GLY A 478 -39.83 0.64 5.40
N LEU A 479 -39.77 0.85 6.74
CA LEU A 479 -40.50 1.94 7.41
C LEU A 479 -39.70 3.25 7.54
N ALA A 480 -38.38 3.17 7.39
CA ALA A 480 -37.43 4.28 7.48
C ALA A 480 -36.15 3.92 6.71
N ALA A 481 -35.33 4.91 6.36
CA ALA A 481 -33.98 4.65 5.82
C ALA A 481 -33.11 3.86 6.82
N PRO A 482 -32.11 3.09 6.37
CA PRO A 482 -31.17 2.42 7.26
C PRO A 482 -30.36 3.43 8.07
N ASP A 483 -30.09 3.11 9.33
CA ASP A 483 -29.11 3.86 10.12
C ASP A 483 -27.69 3.64 9.53
N LYS A 484 -26.76 4.57 9.78
CA LYS A 484 -25.36 4.39 9.37
C LYS A 484 -24.80 3.09 9.98
N GLY A 485 -24.21 2.25 9.13
CA GLY A 485 -23.70 0.92 9.48
C GLY A 485 -24.76 -0.20 9.52
N GLU A 486 -26.05 0.12 9.37
CA GLU A 486 -27.11 -0.88 9.28
C GLU A 486 -27.06 -1.59 7.92
N THR A 487 -27.09 -2.93 7.94
CA THR A 487 -27.22 -3.76 6.74
C THR A 487 -28.65 -4.30 6.62
N ARG A 488 -29.24 -4.18 5.43
CA ARG A 488 -30.52 -4.78 5.05
C ARG A 488 -30.36 -5.74 3.88
N VAL A 489 -31.20 -6.77 3.84
CA VAL A 489 -31.23 -7.73 2.73
C VAL A 489 -32.45 -7.42 1.86
N ASP A 490 -32.24 -7.14 0.57
CA ASP A 490 -33.35 -6.99 -0.37
C ASP A 490 -34.10 -8.34 -0.48
N PRO A 491 -35.43 -8.37 -0.25
CA PRO A 491 -36.17 -9.62 -0.10
C PRO A 491 -36.35 -10.40 -1.40
N ILE A 492 -36.14 -9.79 -2.58
CA ILE A 492 -36.32 -10.45 -3.88
C ILE A 492 -34.99 -10.91 -4.45
N THR A 493 -34.00 -10.03 -4.44
CA THR A 493 -32.67 -10.27 -5.03
C THR A 493 -31.69 -10.89 -4.04
N GLY A 494 -31.98 -10.81 -2.74
CA GLY A 494 -31.09 -11.30 -1.68
C GLY A 494 -29.85 -10.44 -1.48
N ALA A 495 -29.73 -9.28 -2.12
CA ALA A 495 -28.55 -8.41 -1.99
C ALA A 495 -28.45 -7.80 -0.58
N SER A 496 -27.26 -7.84 0.01
CA SER A 496 -26.95 -7.19 1.28
C SER A 496 -26.50 -5.75 1.05
N ILE A 497 -27.27 -4.79 1.55
CA ILE A 497 -27.11 -3.34 1.36
C ILE A 497 -26.79 -2.67 2.69
N THR A 498 -25.70 -1.91 2.76
CA THR A 498 -25.28 -1.19 3.97
C THR A 498 -25.19 0.31 3.70
N ARG A 499 -25.74 1.15 4.59
CA ARG A 499 -25.49 2.60 4.55
C ARG A 499 -24.14 2.91 5.19
N LEU A 500 -23.20 3.50 4.45
CA LEU A 500 -21.85 3.78 4.95
C LEU A 500 -21.71 5.14 5.62
N THR A 501 -22.51 6.12 5.23
CA THR A 501 -22.35 7.52 5.63
C THR A 501 -23.58 8.07 6.36
N ASP A 502 -23.33 9.12 7.13
CA ASP A 502 -24.34 10.04 7.65
C ASP A 502 -23.87 11.46 7.30
N ALA A 503 -24.55 12.13 6.38
CA ALA A 503 -24.24 13.46 5.89
C ALA A 503 -24.35 14.51 7.00
N SER A 504 -25.11 14.26 8.07
CA SER A 504 -25.15 15.17 9.21
C SER A 504 -23.82 15.20 10.00
N GLU A 505 -22.97 14.18 9.85
CA GLU A 505 -21.62 14.14 10.42
C GLU A 505 -20.59 14.91 9.55
N ILE A 506 -21.02 15.43 8.41
CA ILE A 506 -20.17 16.14 7.45
C ILE A 506 -20.37 17.64 7.61
N ALA A 507 -19.38 18.31 8.17
CA ALA A 507 -19.48 19.74 8.53
C ALA A 507 -19.65 20.70 7.32
N ASP A 508 -19.25 20.29 6.11
CA ASP A 508 -19.11 21.16 4.94
C ASP A 508 -19.96 20.75 3.72
N SER A 509 -20.90 19.82 3.89
CA SER A 509 -21.79 19.34 2.83
C SER A 509 -23.05 18.71 3.40
N GLU A 510 -24.19 18.95 2.75
CA GLU A 510 -25.49 18.35 3.08
C GLU A 510 -25.66 16.95 2.46
N ASP A 511 -24.80 16.54 1.51
CA ASP A 511 -24.80 15.19 0.92
C ASP A 511 -23.45 14.46 1.14
N ALA A 512 -23.51 13.13 1.05
CA ALA A 512 -22.37 12.25 0.85
C ALA A 512 -22.54 11.48 -0.47
N LEU A 513 -21.56 11.61 -1.37
CA LEU A 513 -21.68 11.17 -2.76
C LEU A 513 -20.54 10.25 -3.22
N ILE A 514 -20.92 9.23 -3.98
CA ILE A 514 -20.13 8.73 -5.10
C ILE A 514 -20.40 9.65 -6.29
N VAL A 515 -19.34 10.21 -6.88
CA VAL A 515 -19.49 11.25 -7.92
C VAL A 515 -19.85 10.68 -9.27
N TYR A 516 -19.21 9.58 -9.69
CA TYR A 516 -19.45 8.98 -10.99
C TYR A 516 -19.16 7.47 -11.02
N SER A 517 -19.61 6.78 -12.07
CA SER A 517 -19.55 5.32 -12.17
C SER A 517 -18.23 4.77 -12.73
N ARG A 518 -17.38 5.60 -13.34
CA ARG A 518 -16.28 5.17 -14.23
C ARG A 518 -14.94 4.90 -13.55
N TYR A 519 -14.81 5.20 -12.27
CA TYR A 519 -13.62 4.92 -11.47
C TYR A 519 -14.01 4.35 -10.11
N SER A 520 -13.11 3.58 -9.52
CA SER A 520 -13.39 2.94 -8.24
C SER A 520 -13.25 3.95 -7.09
N PRO A 521 -14.23 4.02 -6.16
CA PRO A 521 -14.09 4.83 -4.96
C PRO A 521 -13.32 4.09 -3.86
N GLU A 522 -13.05 2.80 -4.02
CA GLU A 522 -12.36 1.97 -3.04
C GLU A 522 -10.85 1.92 -3.32
N ASN A 523 -10.02 1.98 -2.28
CA ASN A 523 -8.58 1.83 -2.41
C ASN A 523 -8.18 0.38 -2.76
N SER A 524 -6.92 0.18 -3.15
CA SER A 524 -6.44 -1.12 -3.63
C SER A 524 -6.50 -2.25 -2.59
N THR A 525 -6.43 -1.99 -1.29
CA THR A 525 -6.59 -3.04 -0.26
C THR A 525 -8.04 -3.36 0.10
N GLY A 526 -8.98 -2.46 -0.22
CA GLY A 526 -10.38 -2.61 0.15
C GLY A 526 -10.73 -2.14 1.56
N ASP A 527 -9.90 -1.28 2.15
CA ASP A 527 -10.06 -0.77 3.52
C ASP A 527 -10.74 0.60 3.56
N TYR A 528 -10.59 1.40 2.50
CA TYR A 528 -10.97 2.80 2.48
C TYR A 528 -11.82 3.16 1.26
N VAL A 529 -12.75 4.08 1.46
CA VAL A 529 -13.66 4.58 0.41
C VAL A 529 -13.56 6.10 0.34
N LEU A 530 -13.48 6.64 -0.88
CA LEU A 530 -13.52 8.06 -1.16
C LEU A 530 -14.97 8.52 -1.28
N VAL A 531 -15.34 9.54 -0.50
CA VAL A 531 -16.69 10.11 -0.43
C VAL A 531 -16.61 11.62 -0.68
N PHE A 532 -17.49 12.15 -1.51
CA PHE A 532 -17.51 13.57 -1.88
C PHE A 532 -18.68 14.31 -1.25
N GLY A 533 -18.52 15.62 -1.06
CA GLY A 533 -19.63 16.52 -0.76
C GLY A 533 -20.30 17.07 -2.03
N HIS A 534 -21.54 17.55 -1.91
CA HIS A 534 -22.28 18.11 -3.05
C HIS A 534 -21.66 19.42 -3.61
N ASN A 535 -20.89 20.12 -2.77
CA ASN A 535 -20.25 21.40 -3.09
C ASN A 535 -19.16 21.29 -4.18
N SER A 536 -18.85 20.07 -4.63
CA SER A 536 -17.85 19.75 -5.67
C SER A 536 -16.41 20.12 -5.32
N ILE A 537 -16.16 20.61 -4.11
CA ILE A 537 -14.84 21.06 -3.64
C ILE A 537 -14.38 20.33 -2.39
N SER A 538 -15.19 19.45 -1.80
CA SER A 538 -14.77 18.64 -0.67
C SER A 538 -14.95 17.16 -0.88
N SER A 539 -14.02 16.41 -0.29
CA SER A 539 -13.99 14.97 -0.27
C SER A 539 -13.26 14.49 0.98
N ARG A 540 -13.51 13.23 1.32
CA ARG A 540 -13.02 12.60 2.52
C ARG A 540 -12.85 11.11 2.32
N VAL A 541 -11.97 10.54 3.12
CA VAL A 541 -11.74 9.11 3.17
C VAL A 541 -12.46 8.55 4.38
N VAL A 542 -13.25 7.50 4.18
CA VAL A 542 -13.92 6.76 5.26
C VAL A 542 -13.41 5.33 5.30
N ASN A 543 -13.38 4.74 6.49
CA ASN A 543 -13.12 3.32 6.64
C ASN A 543 -14.32 2.53 6.11
N ARG A 544 -14.09 1.60 5.18
CA ARG A 544 -15.16 0.81 4.55
C ARG A 544 -15.98 0.00 5.56
N LYS A 545 -15.30 -0.62 6.54
CA LYS A 545 -15.93 -1.56 7.48
C LYS A 545 -16.70 -0.84 8.58
N THR A 546 -16.19 0.30 9.07
CA THR A 546 -16.79 1.03 10.19
C THR A 546 -17.62 2.25 9.77
N GLY A 547 -17.42 2.78 8.56
CA GLY A 547 -18.00 4.04 8.10
C GLY A 547 -17.40 5.27 8.79
N GLU A 548 -16.36 5.11 9.60
CA GLU A 548 -15.73 6.22 10.33
C GLU A 548 -14.88 7.09 9.39
N LEU A 549 -14.89 8.40 9.66
CA LEU A 549 -14.04 9.36 8.97
C LEU A 549 -12.56 9.07 9.28
N VAL A 550 -11.75 8.93 8.24
CA VAL A 550 -10.28 8.80 8.34
C VAL A 550 -9.61 10.16 8.17
N THR A 551 -9.94 10.86 7.08
CA THR A 551 -9.42 12.20 6.82
C THR A 551 -10.33 13.00 5.90
N VAL A 552 -10.34 14.32 6.06
CA VAL A 552 -10.83 15.26 5.04
C VAL A 552 -9.66 15.62 4.13
N LEU A 553 -9.86 15.57 2.82
CA LEU A 553 -8.81 15.87 1.87
C LEU A 553 -8.71 17.37 1.62
N LYS A 554 -7.48 17.87 1.63
CA LYS A 554 -7.17 19.29 1.50
C LYS A 554 -6.02 19.52 0.51
N ASP A 555 -5.97 20.72 -0.06
CA ASP A 555 -4.90 21.22 -0.90
C ASP A 555 -3.72 21.76 -0.06
N GLU A 556 -2.71 22.27 -0.75
CA GLU A 556 -1.51 22.86 -0.15
C GLU A 556 -1.78 24.09 0.73
N ASN A 557 -2.88 24.80 0.49
CA ASN A 557 -3.29 26.00 1.24
C ASN A 557 -4.27 25.68 2.38
N GLY A 558 -4.56 24.39 2.61
CA GLY A 558 -5.52 23.93 3.62
C GLY A 558 -6.99 24.04 3.20
N GLY A 559 -7.27 24.46 1.96
CA GLY A 559 -8.60 24.41 1.36
C GLY A 559 -9.02 22.97 1.08
N THR A 560 -10.31 22.65 1.15
CA THR A 560 -10.78 21.30 0.82
C THR A 560 -10.63 21.01 -0.68
N ILE A 561 -10.43 19.73 -1.02
CA ILE A 561 -10.43 19.25 -2.41
C ILE A 561 -11.52 18.21 -2.62
N GLY A 562 -12.13 18.21 -3.80
CA GLY A 562 -13.25 17.33 -4.15
C GLY A 562 -13.35 17.08 -5.65
N GLU A 563 -14.57 16.97 -6.15
CA GLU A 563 -14.88 16.62 -7.54
C GLU A 563 -14.15 17.50 -8.56
N ASN A 564 -14.10 18.81 -8.32
CA ASN A 564 -13.45 19.80 -9.18
C ASN A 564 -11.93 19.60 -9.35
N GLN A 565 -11.32 18.90 -8.40
CA GLN A 565 -9.90 18.55 -8.35
C GLN A 565 -9.64 17.10 -8.80
N GLU A 566 -10.67 16.37 -9.24
CA GLU A 566 -10.55 15.03 -9.85
C GLU A 566 -9.76 14.04 -8.99
N VAL A 567 -10.11 13.98 -7.71
CA VAL A 567 -9.45 13.13 -6.72
C VAL A 567 -9.59 11.64 -7.10
N ARG A 568 -8.49 10.89 -7.15
CA ARG A 568 -8.44 9.45 -7.50
C ARG A 568 -7.51 8.66 -6.61
N TRP A 569 -7.87 7.42 -6.31
CA TRP A 569 -6.95 6.46 -5.68
C TRP A 569 -5.83 6.04 -6.62
N ASP A 570 -4.69 5.69 -6.04
CA ASP A 570 -3.70 4.86 -6.70
C ASP A 570 -4.22 3.42 -6.85
N ASN A 571 -4.34 2.98 -8.10
CA ASN A 571 -4.87 1.66 -8.47
C ASN A 571 -3.77 0.62 -8.69
N SER A 572 -2.48 0.98 -8.54
CA SER A 572 -1.35 0.09 -8.83
C SER A 572 -1.25 -1.11 -7.90
N GLY A 573 -1.89 -1.03 -6.73
CA GLY A 573 -1.76 -2.02 -5.65
C GLY A 573 -0.55 -1.82 -4.75
N ARG A 574 0.39 -0.95 -5.14
CA ARG A 574 1.65 -0.69 -4.42
C ARG A 574 1.51 0.39 -3.36
N HIS A 575 0.56 1.30 -3.55
CA HIS A 575 0.38 2.49 -2.73
C HIS A 575 -1.07 2.60 -2.23
N PRO A 576 -1.52 1.72 -1.32
CA PRO A 576 -2.93 1.62 -0.95
C PRO A 576 -3.49 2.83 -0.22
N ARG A 577 -2.63 3.76 0.22
CA ARG A 577 -3.02 4.98 0.92
C ARG A 577 -2.78 6.24 0.10
N ARG A 578 -2.41 6.09 -1.17
CA ARG A 578 -2.06 7.20 -2.05
C ARG A 578 -3.26 7.65 -2.86
N ILE A 579 -3.40 8.96 -2.98
CA ILE A 579 -4.38 9.65 -3.81
C ILE A 579 -3.69 10.68 -4.70
N TYR A 580 -4.26 10.92 -5.87
CA TYR A 580 -3.85 11.96 -6.81
C TYR A 580 -4.97 12.99 -7.00
N TYR A 581 -4.60 14.23 -7.29
CA TYR A 581 -5.56 15.31 -7.61
C TYR A 581 -4.92 16.40 -8.47
N VAL A 582 -5.74 17.19 -9.16
CA VAL A 582 -5.31 18.39 -9.91
C VAL A 582 -5.79 19.67 -9.22
N ASN A 583 -4.98 20.72 -9.26
CA ASN A 583 -5.37 22.06 -8.80
C ASN A 583 -4.77 23.12 -9.74
N GLY A 584 -5.62 23.84 -10.47
CA GLY A 584 -5.18 24.72 -11.55
C GLY A 584 -4.37 23.97 -12.60
N MET A 585 -3.14 24.42 -12.87
CA MET A 585 -2.21 23.78 -13.82
C MET A 585 -1.29 22.73 -13.16
N LYS A 586 -1.54 22.36 -11.90
CA LYS A 586 -0.66 21.50 -11.11
C LYS A 586 -1.30 20.13 -10.85
N PHE A 587 -0.49 19.09 -10.94
CA PHE A 587 -0.84 17.72 -10.60
C PHE A 587 -0.12 17.30 -9.32
N TRP A 588 -0.89 16.81 -8.35
CA TRP A 588 -0.45 16.57 -6.98
C TRP A 588 -0.73 15.14 -6.55
N MET A 589 0.01 14.73 -5.52
CA MET A 589 -0.13 13.46 -4.82
C MET A 589 -0.27 13.71 -3.32
N ILE A 590 -1.10 12.93 -2.66
CA ILE A 590 -1.05 12.68 -1.22
C ILE A 590 -0.65 11.23 -1.03
N ASP A 591 0.59 10.97 -0.63
CA ASP A 591 1.12 9.60 -0.58
C ASP A 591 0.50 8.72 0.53
N ASP A 592 0.21 9.30 1.69
CA ASP A 592 -0.48 8.62 2.79
C ASP A 592 -1.59 9.51 3.35
N ILE A 593 -2.83 9.14 3.07
CA ILE A 593 -4.04 9.80 3.56
C ILE A 593 -4.13 9.89 5.09
N THR A 594 -3.35 9.13 5.86
CA THR A 594 -3.29 9.27 7.33
C THR A 594 -2.38 10.41 7.78
N LYS A 595 -1.55 10.96 6.87
CA LYS A 595 -0.61 12.06 7.11
C LYS A 595 -0.61 13.07 5.95
N PRO A 596 -1.80 13.56 5.53
CA PRO A 596 -1.97 14.18 4.22
C PRO A 596 -1.17 15.47 4.05
N ALA A 597 -0.97 16.24 5.12
CA ALA A 597 -0.19 17.48 5.07
C ALA A 597 1.31 17.20 4.82
N SER A 598 1.88 16.20 5.49
CA SER A 598 3.31 15.87 5.38
C SER A 598 3.66 14.98 4.19
N SER A 599 2.69 14.26 3.63
CA SER A 599 2.88 13.33 2.52
C SER A 599 2.50 13.90 1.15
N ARG A 600 2.13 15.20 1.11
CA ARG A 600 1.71 15.86 -0.12
C ARG A 600 2.92 16.23 -0.95
N VAL A 601 2.85 15.95 -2.26
CA VAL A 601 3.94 16.22 -3.20
C VAL A 601 3.36 16.78 -4.49
N LEU A 602 3.93 17.87 -4.99
CA LEU A 602 3.70 18.34 -6.35
C LEU A 602 4.39 17.38 -7.32
N ILE A 603 3.64 16.68 -8.16
CA ILE A 603 4.22 15.80 -9.18
C ILE A 603 4.68 16.62 -10.37
N LYS A 604 3.81 17.51 -10.88
CA LYS A 604 4.10 18.29 -12.09
C LYS A 604 3.34 19.61 -12.10
N ASP A 605 4.02 20.67 -12.51
CA ASP A 605 3.40 21.94 -12.91
C ASP A 605 3.45 22.06 -14.45
N PHE A 606 2.28 22.23 -15.08
CA PHE A 606 2.13 22.31 -16.52
C PHE A 606 2.13 23.76 -17.05
N SER A 607 2.25 24.76 -16.17
CA SER A 607 2.11 26.18 -16.53
C SER A 607 3.08 26.62 -17.62
N ASP A 608 4.35 26.20 -17.54
CA ASP A 608 5.37 26.57 -18.52
C ASP A 608 5.15 25.91 -19.90
N LEU A 609 4.52 24.73 -19.92
CA LEU A 609 4.23 23.99 -21.16
C LEU A 609 3.02 24.58 -21.91
N PHE A 610 2.09 25.16 -21.17
CA PHE A 610 0.84 25.73 -21.67
C PHE A 610 0.55 27.10 -21.02
N PRO A 611 1.33 28.14 -21.35
CA PRO A 611 1.28 29.43 -20.65
C PRO A 611 -0.01 30.23 -20.86
N ASN A 612 -0.85 29.83 -21.82
CA ASN A 612 -2.17 30.43 -22.03
C ASN A 612 -3.25 29.80 -21.14
N SER A 613 -3.02 28.55 -20.71
CA SER A 613 -3.99 27.76 -19.96
C SER A 613 -3.96 28.12 -18.48
N THR A 614 -5.12 28.00 -17.82
CA THR A 614 -5.30 28.29 -16.39
C THR A 614 -5.69 27.06 -15.58
N LYS A 615 -6.10 25.96 -16.23
CA LYS A 615 -6.44 24.70 -15.59
C LYS A 615 -6.12 23.50 -16.47
N ILE A 616 -5.70 22.39 -15.84
CA ILE A 616 -5.79 21.04 -16.42
C ILE A 616 -6.89 20.23 -15.73
N TYR A 617 -7.66 19.47 -16.50
CA TYR A 617 -8.71 18.58 -15.99
C TYR A 617 -9.20 17.63 -17.08
N ASN A 618 -9.84 16.54 -16.68
CA ASN A 618 -10.40 15.51 -17.53
C ASN A 618 -11.92 15.62 -17.70
N ASP A 619 -12.55 16.56 -16.99
CA ASP A 619 -14.00 16.78 -16.85
C ASP A 619 -14.71 15.79 -15.93
N VAL A 620 -14.07 15.48 -14.80
CA VAL A 620 -14.59 14.69 -13.65
C VAL A 620 -14.83 13.20 -13.93
N GLU A 621 -15.25 12.82 -15.13
CA GLU A 621 -15.62 11.44 -15.47
C GLU A 621 -14.41 10.57 -15.87
N GLY A 622 -13.29 11.19 -16.24
CA GLY A 622 -12.09 10.49 -16.70
C GLY A 622 -11.29 9.84 -15.57
N ASP A 623 -10.51 8.82 -15.92
CA ASP A 623 -9.62 8.13 -14.98
C ASP A 623 -8.22 7.90 -15.58
N SER A 624 -7.29 7.54 -14.70
CA SER A 624 -5.95 7.07 -15.02
C SER A 624 -5.95 5.62 -15.50
N SER A 625 -4.80 5.15 -16.01
CA SER A 625 -4.57 3.71 -16.19
C SER A 625 -4.67 2.98 -14.84
N ASN A 626 -4.92 1.67 -14.87
CA ASN A 626 -5.12 0.87 -13.66
C ASN A 626 -3.84 0.72 -12.82
N ASP A 627 -2.67 1.04 -13.35
CA ASP A 627 -1.43 1.16 -12.58
C ASP A 627 -1.16 2.60 -12.08
N SER A 628 -2.09 3.52 -12.36
CA SER A 628 -2.02 4.96 -12.06
C SER A 628 -0.78 5.66 -12.62
N ASP A 629 -0.10 5.07 -13.61
CA ASP A 629 1.10 5.67 -14.22
C ASP A 629 0.78 6.65 -15.35
N HIS A 630 -0.26 6.36 -16.14
CA HIS A 630 -0.69 7.18 -17.26
C HIS A 630 -1.91 8.04 -16.91
N TRP A 631 -1.88 9.30 -17.33
CA TRP A 631 -2.92 10.29 -17.09
C TRP A 631 -3.24 11.11 -18.34
N ALA A 632 -4.49 11.53 -18.48
CA ALA A 632 -4.99 12.35 -19.57
C ALA A 632 -5.70 13.61 -19.07
N TRP A 633 -5.40 14.76 -19.67
CA TRP A 633 -6.08 16.02 -19.36
C TRP A 633 -6.28 16.91 -20.59
N MET A 634 -7.20 17.86 -20.46
CA MET A 634 -7.30 19.04 -21.30
C MET A 634 -6.62 20.21 -20.59
N ALA A 635 -5.69 20.89 -21.26
CA ALA A 635 -5.23 22.22 -20.83
C ALA A 635 -6.20 23.27 -21.38
N VAL A 636 -6.77 24.08 -20.49
CA VAL A 636 -7.83 25.02 -20.85
C VAL A 636 -7.63 26.42 -20.30
N HIS A 637 -8.24 27.39 -20.97
CA HIS A 637 -8.45 28.75 -20.44
C HIS A 637 -9.91 29.17 -20.64
N TYR A 638 -10.37 30.15 -19.86
CA TYR A 638 -11.73 30.68 -19.99
C TYR A 638 -11.79 31.77 -21.08
N GLY A 639 -12.71 31.64 -22.03
CA GLY A 639 -12.83 32.56 -23.15
C GLY A 639 -14.15 32.40 -23.91
N GLU A 640 -14.36 33.24 -24.93
CA GLU A 640 -15.53 33.14 -25.81
C GLU A 640 -15.28 32.10 -26.91
N ASN A 641 -16.16 31.12 -27.03
CA ASN A 641 -16.06 30.08 -28.06
C ASN A 641 -16.59 30.57 -29.42
N ASP A 642 -16.41 29.77 -30.47
CA ASP A 642 -16.86 30.08 -31.84
C ASP A 642 -18.40 30.24 -31.97
N PHE A 643 -19.16 29.94 -30.91
CA PHE A 643 -20.62 30.09 -30.83
C PHE A 643 -21.05 31.32 -30.01
N GLY A 644 -20.11 32.17 -29.60
CA GLY A 644 -20.37 33.39 -28.84
C GLY A 644 -20.70 33.16 -27.36
N SER A 645 -20.38 31.98 -26.82
CA SER A 645 -20.63 31.62 -25.43
C SER A 645 -19.31 31.54 -24.66
N ALA A 646 -19.27 32.13 -23.46
CA ALA A 646 -18.13 31.99 -22.57
C ALA A 646 -18.04 30.55 -22.04
N SER A 647 -16.87 29.93 -22.17
CA SER A 647 -16.61 28.54 -21.77
C SER A 647 -15.11 28.29 -21.61
N PHE A 648 -14.75 27.09 -21.16
CA PHE A 648 -13.36 26.63 -21.21
C PHE A 648 -13.00 26.21 -22.63
N LEU A 649 -12.01 26.90 -23.21
CA LEU A 649 -11.43 26.61 -24.51
C LEU A 649 -10.23 25.67 -24.32
N VAL A 650 -10.13 24.64 -25.17
CA VAL A 650 -9.05 23.64 -25.07
C VAL A 650 -7.85 24.08 -25.89
N ASP A 651 -6.74 24.35 -25.22
CA ASP A 651 -5.48 24.75 -25.85
C ASP A 651 -4.65 23.52 -26.28
N ALA A 652 -4.71 22.46 -25.48
CA ALA A 652 -4.03 21.20 -25.76
C ALA A 652 -4.71 20.01 -25.09
N PHE A 653 -4.55 18.83 -25.67
CA PHE A 653 -4.72 17.56 -24.97
C PHE A 653 -3.37 17.10 -24.45
N ILE A 654 -3.35 16.51 -23.26
CA ILE A 654 -2.14 16.09 -22.55
C ILE A 654 -2.25 14.60 -22.26
N HIS A 655 -1.19 13.86 -22.57
CA HIS A 655 -0.87 12.60 -21.93
C HIS A 655 0.36 12.81 -21.03
N TYR A 656 0.29 12.34 -19.79
CA TYR A 656 1.40 12.38 -18.84
C TYR A 656 1.67 10.98 -18.28
N GLN A 657 2.94 10.62 -18.17
CA GLN A 657 3.40 9.39 -17.55
C GLN A 657 4.25 9.71 -16.32
N ILE A 658 3.82 9.29 -15.12
CA ILE A 658 4.47 9.62 -13.85
C ILE A 658 5.88 9.01 -13.78
N SER A 659 6.01 7.73 -14.08
CA SER A 659 7.24 6.94 -13.90
C SER A 659 8.43 7.44 -14.70
N THR A 660 8.17 8.14 -15.81
CA THR A 660 9.20 8.66 -16.73
C THR A 660 9.24 10.18 -16.79
N ASP A 661 8.35 10.87 -16.07
CA ASP A 661 8.08 12.32 -16.21
C ASP A 661 7.86 12.75 -17.68
N THR A 662 7.25 11.87 -18.49
CA THR A 662 7.06 12.12 -19.92
C THR A 662 5.73 12.82 -20.16
N VAL A 663 5.79 13.94 -20.88
CA VAL A 663 4.61 14.68 -21.34
C VAL A 663 4.52 14.60 -22.86
N HIS A 664 3.38 14.15 -23.36
CA HIS A 664 2.97 14.28 -24.75
C HIS A 664 1.79 15.23 -24.85
N SER A 665 1.73 16.01 -25.92
CA SER A 665 0.63 16.96 -26.10
C SER A 665 0.19 17.05 -27.55
N LEU A 666 -1.11 17.26 -27.75
CA LEU A 666 -1.71 17.57 -29.04
C LEU A 666 -2.28 18.99 -29.03
N LYS A 667 -1.71 19.88 -29.83
CA LYS A 667 -2.16 21.26 -30.06
C LYS A 667 -2.85 21.36 -31.42
N PRO A 668 -3.67 22.40 -31.66
CA PRO A 668 -4.33 22.59 -32.95
C PRO A 668 -3.37 22.56 -34.14
N ALA A 669 -2.20 23.20 -34.02
CA ALA A 669 -1.15 23.25 -35.05
C ALA A 669 -0.63 21.88 -35.51
N ASP A 670 -0.63 20.88 -34.61
CA ASP A 670 -0.11 19.54 -34.89
C ASP A 670 -1.01 18.77 -35.88
N LEU A 671 -2.25 19.21 -36.08
CA LEU A 671 -3.22 18.58 -36.99
C LEU A 671 -3.05 19.03 -38.45
N ALA A 672 -2.02 19.79 -38.79
CA ALA A 672 -1.74 20.21 -40.16
C ALA A 672 -1.59 18.98 -41.10
N GLY A 673 -2.30 18.99 -42.22
CA GLY A 673 -2.30 17.91 -43.21
C GLY A 673 -3.21 16.71 -42.88
N THR A 674 -3.96 16.76 -41.77
CA THR A 674 -4.87 15.68 -41.36
C THR A 674 -6.32 15.94 -41.81
N ASN A 675 -7.24 15.04 -41.47
CA ASN A 675 -8.69 15.28 -41.62
C ASN A 675 -9.23 16.38 -40.67
N LEU A 676 -8.38 16.95 -39.81
CA LEU A 676 -8.63 18.08 -38.93
C LEU A 676 -7.73 19.30 -39.26
N ASP A 677 -7.16 19.39 -40.46
CA ASP A 677 -6.26 20.48 -40.90
C ASP A 677 -6.80 21.90 -40.65
N ARG A 678 -8.13 22.07 -40.56
CA ARG A 678 -8.75 23.35 -40.24
C ARG A 678 -8.40 23.90 -38.86
N GLU A 679 -8.00 23.04 -37.92
CA GLU A 679 -7.59 23.44 -36.57
C GLU A 679 -6.21 24.11 -36.56
N LYS A 680 -5.36 23.86 -37.56
CA LYS A 680 -3.91 24.14 -37.49
C LYS A 680 -3.50 25.59 -37.19
N ASN A 681 -4.33 26.56 -37.59
CA ASN A 681 -4.04 27.98 -37.43
C ASN A 681 -4.74 28.59 -36.20
N ARG A 682 -5.38 27.77 -35.39
CA ARG A 682 -6.14 28.22 -34.22
C ARG A 682 -5.27 28.24 -32.97
N ALA A 683 -5.61 29.15 -32.05
CA ALA A 683 -4.99 29.18 -30.73
C ALA A 683 -5.51 28.07 -29.81
N SER A 684 -6.79 27.70 -29.97
CA SER A 684 -7.48 26.65 -29.24
C SER A 684 -8.39 25.85 -30.18
N PHE A 685 -8.70 24.60 -29.81
CA PHE A 685 -9.61 23.75 -30.57
C PHE A 685 -11.00 24.38 -30.66
N THR A 686 -11.63 24.31 -31.83
CA THR A 686 -13.00 24.83 -32.02
C THR A 686 -14.02 24.14 -31.11
N LEU A 687 -13.82 22.86 -30.81
CA LEU A 687 -14.77 22.04 -30.06
C LEU A 687 -14.09 21.43 -28.83
N ARG A 688 -14.66 21.70 -27.65
CA ARG A 688 -14.36 20.98 -26.42
C ARG A 688 -15.04 19.59 -26.47
N PRO A 689 -14.35 18.49 -26.16
CA PRO A 689 -15.01 17.18 -25.99
C PRO A 689 -15.86 17.16 -24.70
N ASN A 690 -16.57 16.06 -24.44
CA ASN A 690 -17.20 15.85 -23.14
C ASN A 690 -16.12 15.70 -22.06
N MET A 691 -15.19 14.77 -22.27
CA MET A 691 -14.11 14.45 -21.33
C MET A 691 -12.89 13.90 -22.08
N VAL A 692 -11.82 13.65 -21.34
CA VAL A 692 -10.70 12.81 -21.77
C VAL A 692 -10.37 11.78 -20.70
N GLU A 693 -9.77 10.65 -21.07
CA GLU A 693 -9.34 9.65 -20.09
C GLU A 693 -8.25 8.75 -20.67
N MET A 694 -7.59 7.99 -19.78
CA MET A 694 -6.74 6.89 -20.19
C MET A 694 -7.55 5.61 -20.35
N SER A 695 -7.14 4.77 -21.31
CA SER A 695 -7.61 3.40 -21.34
C SER A 695 -7.11 2.65 -20.08
N PRO A 696 -7.87 1.66 -19.55
CA PRO A 696 -7.52 0.98 -18.31
C PRO A 696 -6.11 0.36 -18.26
N LEU A 697 -5.57 -0.12 -19.37
CA LEU A 697 -4.22 -0.67 -19.45
C LEU A 697 -3.17 0.35 -19.90
N GLY A 698 -3.54 1.63 -20.01
CA GLY A 698 -2.62 2.69 -20.44
C GLY A 698 -2.20 2.57 -21.90
N THR A 699 -2.92 1.83 -22.74
CA THR A 699 -2.53 1.58 -24.15
C THR A 699 -2.93 2.71 -25.10
N GLY A 700 -3.83 3.61 -24.68
CA GLY A 700 -4.22 4.78 -25.44
C GLY A 700 -5.00 5.81 -24.63
N LEU A 701 -5.16 7.01 -25.20
CA LEU A 701 -5.91 8.12 -24.62
C LEU A 701 -7.23 8.31 -25.38
N VAL A 702 -8.34 8.48 -24.67
CA VAL A 702 -9.65 8.70 -25.31
C VAL A 702 -10.02 10.17 -25.31
N ILE A 703 -10.39 10.69 -26.48
CA ILE A 703 -11.00 12.02 -26.61
C ILE A 703 -12.49 11.84 -26.90
N HIS A 704 -13.35 12.18 -25.94
CA HIS A 704 -14.80 11.95 -26.03
C HIS A 704 -15.52 13.06 -26.81
N SER A 705 -15.30 13.13 -28.12
CA SER A 705 -16.00 14.07 -28.97
C SER A 705 -17.47 13.66 -29.19
N SER A 706 -18.40 14.61 -29.16
CA SER A 706 -19.79 14.36 -29.52
C SER A 706 -19.94 13.97 -31.00
N HIS A 707 -21.01 13.27 -31.34
CA HIS A 707 -21.36 12.91 -32.73
C HIS A 707 -21.57 14.15 -33.62
N LYS A 708 -21.13 14.10 -34.87
CA LYS A 708 -21.27 15.15 -35.88
C LYS A 708 -22.13 14.63 -37.03
N HIS A 709 -23.34 15.18 -37.19
CA HIS A 709 -24.37 14.55 -38.03
C HIS A 709 -25.39 15.47 -38.70
N ASN A 710 -25.28 16.80 -38.53
CA ASN A 710 -26.20 17.72 -39.19
C ASN A 710 -25.44 18.93 -39.80
N ASP A 711 -26.02 19.43 -40.89
CA ASP A 711 -25.52 20.62 -41.63
C ASP A 711 -26.15 21.92 -41.10
N ALA A 712 -27.04 21.82 -40.11
CA ALA A 712 -27.79 22.94 -39.56
C ALA A 712 -26.91 23.88 -38.74
N GLU A 713 -25.90 23.34 -38.06
CA GLU A 713 -24.87 24.13 -37.39
C GLU A 713 -23.65 24.28 -38.32
N GLN A 714 -23.53 25.44 -38.95
CA GLN A 714 -22.52 25.73 -39.98
C GLN A 714 -21.07 25.38 -39.59
N ILE A 715 -20.74 25.37 -38.30
CA ILE A 715 -19.39 25.06 -37.82
C ILE A 715 -19.16 23.55 -37.72
N ARG A 716 -20.17 22.77 -37.30
CA ARG A 716 -20.05 21.33 -36.95
C ARG A 716 -20.01 20.42 -38.17
N VAL A 717 -20.61 20.83 -39.29
CA VAL A 717 -20.64 20.05 -40.55
C VAL A 717 -19.25 19.63 -41.05
N HIS A 718 -18.25 20.47 -40.81
CA HIS A 718 -16.88 20.23 -41.25
C HIS A 718 -16.13 19.17 -40.42
N TYR A 719 -16.70 18.70 -39.31
CA TYR A 719 -16.10 17.65 -38.47
C TYR A 719 -16.73 16.27 -38.71
N ILE A 720 -17.74 16.16 -39.58
CA ILE A 720 -18.35 14.88 -39.93
C ILE A 720 -17.29 13.96 -40.55
N ASN A 721 -17.21 12.71 -40.10
CA ASN A 721 -16.21 11.71 -40.52
C ASN A 721 -14.74 12.11 -40.24
N THR A 722 -14.51 13.03 -39.30
CA THR A 722 -13.15 13.36 -38.81
C THR A 722 -12.86 12.64 -37.49
N TRP A 723 -11.63 12.76 -36.97
CA TRP A 723 -11.30 12.22 -35.64
C TRP A 723 -12.02 12.92 -34.47
N PHE A 724 -12.73 14.04 -34.73
CA PHE A 724 -13.62 14.70 -33.76
C PHE A 724 -15.11 14.36 -33.96
N ASP A 725 -15.43 13.32 -34.74
CA ASP A 725 -16.77 12.76 -34.86
C ASP A 725 -16.93 11.48 -34.02
N GLY A 726 -17.38 11.64 -32.78
CA GLY A 726 -17.48 10.54 -31.81
C GLY A 726 -16.17 10.28 -31.04
N PRO A 727 -16.22 9.49 -29.97
CA PRO A 727 -15.02 9.11 -29.20
C PRO A 727 -13.99 8.34 -30.03
N HIS A 728 -12.73 8.75 -29.91
CA HIS A 728 -11.58 8.10 -30.55
C HIS A 728 -10.48 7.83 -29.53
N VAL A 729 -9.82 6.68 -29.69
CA VAL A 729 -8.58 6.33 -28.99
C VAL A 729 -7.41 6.84 -29.81
N TRP A 730 -6.56 7.64 -29.18
CA TRP A 730 -5.33 8.19 -29.74
C TRP A 730 -4.12 7.43 -29.19
N PRO A 731 -3.04 7.31 -29.97
CA PRO A 731 -1.77 6.85 -29.42
C PRO A 731 -1.29 7.82 -28.35
N LEU A 732 -0.65 7.31 -27.30
CA LEU A 732 -0.19 8.10 -26.15
C LEU A 732 0.69 9.31 -26.54
N ASP A 733 1.57 9.10 -27.52
CA ASP A 733 2.47 10.11 -28.04
C ASP A 733 1.83 11.07 -29.05
N PHE A 734 0.55 10.89 -29.34
CA PHE A 734 -0.21 11.57 -30.39
C PHE A 734 0.39 11.42 -31.80
N ASP A 735 1.28 10.45 -32.05
CA ASP A 735 1.83 10.20 -33.38
C ASP A 735 0.81 9.45 -34.25
N PHE A 736 -0.12 10.21 -34.81
CA PHE A 736 -1.16 9.72 -35.70
C PHE A 736 -0.62 9.23 -37.06
N ASN A 737 0.64 9.51 -37.41
CA ASN A 737 1.28 8.95 -38.61
C ASN A 737 1.73 7.52 -38.37
N ARG A 738 2.18 7.22 -37.14
CA ARG A 738 2.51 5.87 -36.69
C ARG A 738 1.26 5.04 -36.46
N GLN A 739 0.25 5.62 -35.81
CA GLN A 739 -1.02 4.95 -35.54
C GLN A 739 -2.18 5.94 -35.60
N ALA A 740 -3.00 5.84 -36.65
CA ALA A 740 -4.18 6.68 -36.77
C ALA A 740 -5.16 6.45 -35.59
N PRO A 741 -5.82 7.50 -35.08
CA PRO A 741 -6.84 7.38 -34.05
C PRO A 741 -7.98 6.44 -34.45
N VAL A 742 -8.42 5.61 -33.50
CA VAL A 742 -9.45 4.58 -33.73
C VAL A 742 -10.77 5.03 -33.12
N LYS A 743 -11.82 5.14 -33.95
CA LYS A 743 -13.19 5.45 -33.46
C LYS A 743 -13.70 4.28 -32.62
N ILE A 744 -14.21 4.56 -31.42
CA ILE A 744 -14.70 3.53 -30.49
C ILE A 744 -16.14 3.73 -30.03
N SER A 745 -16.76 4.86 -30.37
CA SER A 745 -18.20 5.06 -30.18
C SER A 745 -18.74 6.07 -31.20
N CYS A 746 -20.06 6.06 -31.43
CA CYS A 746 -20.70 7.08 -32.24
C CYS A 746 -20.79 8.43 -31.54
N CYS A 747 -20.91 8.47 -30.22
CA CYS A 747 -21.13 9.69 -29.44
C CYS A 747 -20.52 9.61 -28.04
N ALA A 748 -20.25 10.78 -27.47
CA ALA A 748 -19.68 10.96 -26.14
C ALA A 748 -20.70 10.89 -25.00
N SER A 749 -21.81 10.17 -25.19
CA SER A 749 -22.80 9.95 -24.13
C SER A 749 -22.29 8.93 -23.09
N HIS A 750 -23.18 8.34 -22.31
CA HIS A 750 -22.84 7.38 -21.26
C HIS A 750 -21.94 6.25 -21.79
N SER A 751 -20.81 6.05 -21.11
CA SER A 751 -19.80 5.06 -21.47
C SER A 751 -19.08 4.51 -20.25
N GLY A 752 -18.37 3.40 -20.42
CA GLY A 752 -17.67 2.67 -19.37
C GLY A 752 -16.63 1.73 -19.96
N TRP A 753 -16.08 0.87 -19.12
CA TRP A 753 -15.00 -0.04 -19.47
C TRP A 753 -15.27 -1.45 -19.02
N ALA A 754 -14.84 -2.40 -19.84
CA ALA A 754 -14.84 -3.81 -19.52
C ALA A 754 -13.66 -4.51 -20.20
N PHE A 755 -13.57 -5.82 -19.97
CA PHE A 755 -12.58 -6.68 -20.60
C PHE A 755 -13.27 -7.87 -21.22
N ASP A 756 -12.82 -8.32 -22.39
CA ASP A 756 -13.29 -9.60 -22.95
C ASP A 756 -12.67 -10.79 -22.22
N ASN A 757 -13.10 -12.01 -22.57
CA ASN A 757 -12.56 -13.25 -21.96
C ASN A 757 -11.07 -13.50 -22.26
N GLN A 758 -10.48 -12.73 -23.18
CA GLN A 758 -9.04 -12.73 -23.48
C GLN A 758 -8.32 -11.56 -22.79
N GLN A 759 -9.00 -10.81 -21.92
CA GLN A 759 -8.52 -9.63 -21.20
C GLN A 759 -8.11 -8.47 -22.11
N ASN A 760 -8.68 -8.37 -23.32
CA ASN A 760 -8.54 -7.16 -24.13
C ASN A 760 -9.48 -6.07 -23.62
N GLU A 761 -9.06 -4.81 -23.73
CA GLU A 761 -9.85 -3.63 -23.35
C GLU A 761 -11.07 -3.45 -24.27
N ILE A 762 -12.24 -3.36 -23.65
CA ILE A 762 -13.53 -3.16 -24.31
C ILE A 762 -14.14 -1.85 -23.81
N PHE A 763 -14.36 -0.92 -24.74
CA PHE A 763 -15.09 0.32 -24.47
C PHE A 763 -16.59 0.06 -24.58
N ILE A 764 -17.34 0.37 -23.52
CA ILE A 764 -18.79 0.22 -23.47
C ILE A 764 -19.43 1.57 -23.70
N SER A 765 -20.45 1.66 -24.56
CA SER A 765 -21.14 2.92 -24.79
C SER A 765 -22.59 2.76 -25.21
N GLN A 766 -23.37 3.78 -24.88
CA GLN A 766 -24.67 3.99 -25.48
C GLN A 766 -24.54 4.40 -26.94
N ASN A 767 -25.29 3.72 -27.81
CA ASN A 767 -25.41 4.11 -29.21
C ASN A 767 -26.71 4.86 -29.49
N ASN A 768 -26.66 6.19 -29.47
CA ASN A 768 -27.81 7.06 -29.74
C ASN A 768 -28.30 7.03 -31.20
N ARG A 769 -27.68 6.24 -32.09
CA ARG A 769 -28.13 6.06 -33.48
C ARG A 769 -28.94 4.78 -33.69
N THR A 770 -28.65 3.76 -32.90
CA THR A 770 -29.24 2.43 -33.07
C THR A 770 -29.99 1.96 -31.83
N ASP A 771 -29.95 2.73 -30.75
CA ASP A 771 -30.50 2.42 -29.44
C ASP A 771 -29.95 1.12 -28.85
N LYS A 772 -28.71 0.80 -29.21
CA LYS A 772 -27.96 -0.36 -28.74
C LYS A 772 -26.94 0.02 -27.68
N LEU A 773 -26.56 -0.98 -26.91
CA LEU A 773 -25.45 -0.94 -25.98
C LEU A 773 -24.27 -1.62 -26.69
N ASP A 774 -23.30 -0.81 -27.09
CA ASP A 774 -22.16 -1.26 -27.87
C ASP A 774 -20.97 -1.57 -26.97
N ALA A 775 -20.30 -2.67 -27.28
CA ALA A 775 -19.02 -3.07 -26.72
C ALA A 775 -17.98 -3.10 -27.85
N VAL A 776 -16.94 -2.28 -27.74
CA VAL A 776 -15.96 -2.05 -28.81
C VAL A 776 -14.56 -2.34 -28.31
N LYS A 777 -13.90 -3.32 -28.94
CA LYS A 777 -12.48 -3.57 -28.72
C LYS A 777 -11.66 -2.40 -29.25
N ILE A 778 -10.71 -1.89 -28.47
CA ILE A 778 -10.00 -0.66 -28.83
C ILE A 778 -8.73 -0.85 -29.66
N SER A 779 -8.17 -2.07 -29.69
CA SER A 779 -6.91 -2.38 -30.39
C SER A 779 -6.86 -3.82 -30.92
N GLY A 780 -5.96 -4.06 -31.86
CA GLY A 780 -5.75 -5.37 -32.50
C GLY A 780 -6.81 -5.75 -33.54
N ASP A 781 -6.85 -7.03 -33.92
CA ASP A 781 -7.82 -7.51 -34.91
C ASP A 781 -9.26 -7.31 -34.42
N ASN A 782 -10.13 -6.90 -35.35
CA ASN A 782 -11.54 -6.58 -35.11
C ASN A 782 -11.76 -5.44 -34.09
N SER A 783 -10.81 -4.51 -33.95
CA SER A 783 -11.01 -3.29 -33.18
C SER A 783 -11.77 -2.19 -33.94
N GLY A 784 -12.33 -1.25 -33.18
CA GLY A 784 -12.98 -0.05 -33.70
C GLY A 784 -14.49 -0.18 -33.88
N TYR A 785 -15.15 0.98 -33.95
CA TYR A 785 -16.60 1.11 -33.88
C TYR A 785 -17.37 0.30 -34.93
N ASP A 786 -16.82 0.11 -36.12
CA ASP A 786 -17.48 -0.69 -37.15
C ASP A 786 -17.51 -2.20 -36.82
N GLN A 787 -16.69 -2.65 -35.88
CA GLN A 787 -16.59 -4.03 -35.38
C GLN A 787 -17.29 -4.22 -34.03
N ARG A 788 -18.09 -3.25 -33.61
CA ARG A 788 -18.78 -3.28 -32.31
C ARG A 788 -19.67 -4.50 -32.13
N LEU A 789 -19.68 -5.00 -30.90
CA LEU A 789 -20.62 -6.00 -30.41
C LEU A 789 -21.84 -5.29 -29.80
N MET A 790 -23.03 -5.51 -30.36
CA MET A 790 -24.28 -5.00 -29.78
C MET A 790 -24.75 -6.00 -28.71
N VAL A 791 -24.63 -5.61 -27.43
CA VAL A 791 -24.85 -6.50 -26.29
C VAL A 791 -26.31 -6.50 -25.83
N ALA A 792 -26.95 -5.33 -25.85
CA ALA A 792 -28.34 -5.17 -25.48
C ALA A 792 -28.98 -3.99 -26.23
N SER A 793 -30.29 -3.79 -26.04
CA SER A 793 -31.04 -2.69 -26.64
C SER A 793 -31.72 -1.86 -25.56
N HIS A 794 -31.62 -0.53 -25.66
CA HIS A 794 -32.35 0.39 -24.77
C HIS A 794 -33.86 0.14 -24.82
N GLY A 795 -34.41 -0.11 -26.01
CA GLY A 795 -35.82 -0.46 -26.16
C GLY A 795 -36.26 -1.73 -25.42
N ASP A 796 -35.35 -2.65 -25.08
CA ASP A 796 -35.66 -3.81 -24.24
C ASP A 796 -35.85 -3.41 -22.77
N PHE A 797 -35.01 -2.50 -22.26
CA PHE A 797 -35.12 -1.98 -20.89
C PHE A 797 -36.32 -1.02 -20.72
N GLY A 798 -36.62 -0.25 -21.78
CA GLY A 798 -37.65 0.78 -21.83
C GLY A 798 -37.06 2.19 -22.01
N TRP A 799 -37.85 3.13 -22.52
CA TRP A 799 -37.34 4.43 -23.03
C TRP A 799 -37.29 5.57 -22.01
N ASN A 800 -38.02 5.46 -20.90
CA ASN A 800 -38.18 6.54 -19.93
C ASN A 800 -37.16 6.43 -18.79
N MET A 801 -35.90 6.11 -19.09
CA MET A 801 -34.84 5.98 -18.09
C MET A 801 -33.50 6.50 -18.61
N GLY A 802 -32.65 6.94 -17.68
CA GLY A 802 -31.22 7.14 -17.90
C GLY A 802 -30.41 5.99 -17.32
N PHE A 803 -29.10 5.97 -17.60
CA PHE A 803 -28.20 4.94 -17.09
C PHE A 803 -26.74 5.35 -17.16
N HIS A 804 -25.93 4.70 -16.32
CA HIS A 804 -24.49 4.82 -16.27
C HIS A 804 -23.83 3.45 -16.45
N TYR A 805 -22.54 3.47 -16.81
CA TYR A 805 -21.71 2.28 -16.93
C TYR A 805 -20.52 2.35 -15.97
N GLY A 806 -20.15 1.20 -15.42
CA GLY A 806 -18.96 1.06 -14.59
C GLY A 806 -17.66 0.85 -15.37
N LYS A 807 -16.55 0.85 -14.63
CA LYS A 807 -15.27 0.23 -15.05
C LYS A 807 -15.13 -1.14 -14.39
N MET A 808 -15.39 -2.21 -15.14
CA MET A 808 -15.21 -3.58 -14.66
C MET A 808 -13.72 -3.91 -14.52
N PRO A 809 -13.29 -4.67 -13.50
CA PRO A 809 -11.89 -5.03 -13.33
C PRO A 809 -11.46 -6.22 -14.21
N LEU A 810 -10.15 -6.34 -14.45
CA LEU A 810 -9.56 -7.44 -15.23
C LEU A 810 -9.84 -8.84 -14.68
N SER A 811 -10.14 -8.93 -13.37
CA SER A 811 -10.46 -10.16 -12.66
C SER A 811 -11.86 -10.69 -12.96
N LYS A 812 -12.74 -9.86 -13.56
CA LYS A 812 -14.10 -10.22 -13.97
C LYS A 812 -14.31 -9.99 -15.48
N PRO A 813 -13.51 -10.64 -16.36
CA PRO A 813 -13.64 -10.48 -17.79
C PRO A 813 -14.97 -11.05 -18.29
N GLY A 814 -15.45 -10.53 -19.43
CA GLY A 814 -16.67 -10.99 -20.10
C GLY A 814 -17.96 -10.36 -19.59
N TRP A 815 -17.88 -9.33 -18.74
CA TRP A 815 -19.04 -8.67 -18.13
C TRP A 815 -18.91 -7.15 -18.20
N LEU A 816 -20.05 -6.46 -18.26
CA LEU A 816 -20.16 -5.01 -18.04
C LEU A 816 -21.07 -4.73 -16.85
N PHE A 817 -20.79 -3.65 -16.12
CA PHE A 817 -21.66 -3.12 -15.07
C PHE A 817 -22.55 -2.00 -15.62
N TYR A 818 -23.84 -2.08 -15.31
CA TYR A 818 -24.87 -1.15 -15.74
C TYR A 818 -25.73 -0.73 -14.53
N ASN A 819 -26.01 0.56 -14.40
CA ASN A 819 -27.00 1.06 -13.47
C ASN A 819 -27.95 2.04 -14.14
N SER A 820 -29.24 1.97 -13.81
CA SER A 820 -30.26 2.85 -14.37
C SER A 820 -30.94 3.71 -13.32
N TYR A 821 -31.51 4.82 -13.75
CA TYR A 821 -32.32 5.74 -12.95
C TYR A 821 -33.55 6.21 -13.73
N SER A 822 -34.67 6.38 -13.06
CA SER A 822 -35.96 6.64 -13.71
C SER A 822 -37.01 7.18 -12.74
N GLN A 823 -37.90 8.05 -13.22
CA GLN A 823 -39.17 8.37 -12.55
C GLN A 823 -40.23 7.27 -12.75
N ASP A 824 -40.11 6.52 -13.85
CA ASP A 824 -41.01 5.43 -14.20
C ASP A 824 -40.49 4.10 -13.63
N ASN A 825 -41.16 3.62 -12.59
CA ASN A 825 -40.87 2.34 -11.93
C ASN A 825 -41.59 1.14 -12.56
N ALA A 826 -42.37 1.33 -13.64
CA ALA A 826 -43.09 0.24 -14.29
C ALA A 826 -42.20 -0.58 -15.24
N LEU A 827 -41.03 -0.06 -15.59
CA LEU A 827 -40.08 -0.70 -16.51
C LEU A 827 -39.19 -1.69 -15.75
N TRP A 828 -39.02 -2.91 -16.27
CA TRP A 828 -38.20 -3.92 -15.60
C TRP A 828 -36.72 -3.53 -15.51
N GLY A 829 -36.25 -2.67 -16.41
CA GLY A 829 -34.90 -2.14 -16.44
C GLY A 829 -34.70 -0.85 -15.63
N ALA A 830 -35.75 -0.26 -15.05
CA ALA A 830 -35.66 1.03 -14.35
C ALA A 830 -35.19 0.90 -12.90
N ASN A 831 -34.33 1.83 -12.47
CA ASN A 831 -33.78 1.90 -11.11
C ASN A 831 -33.14 0.57 -10.67
N GLN A 832 -32.29 -0.02 -11.51
CA GLN A 832 -31.66 -1.33 -11.26
C GLN A 832 -30.14 -1.27 -11.39
N PHE A 833 -29.47 -2.12 -10.61
CA PHE A 833 -28.08 -2.52 -10.81
C PHE A 833 -28.02 -3.86 -11.55
N MET A 834 -27.20 -3.95 -12.59
CA MET A 834 -27.09 -5.15 -13.42
C MET A 834 -25.65 -5.47 -13.83
N MET A 835 -25.35 -6.77 -13.94
CA MET A 835 -24.22 -7.28 -14.71
C MET A 835 -24.75 -7.88 -16.01
N ILE A 836 -24.17 -7.47 -17.15
CA ILE A 836 -24.56 -7.96 -18.47
C ILE A 836 -23.36 -8.67 -19.10
N GLN A 837 -23.58 -9.90 -19.56
CA GLN A 837 -22.54 -10.68 -20.23
C GLN A 837 -22.19 -10.06 -21.58
N LEU A 838 -20.90 -9.94 -21.89
CA LEU A 838 -20.37 -9.48 -23.17
C LEU A 838 -20.54 -10.54 -24.26
N LYS A 839 -21.76 -10.67 -24.77
CA LYS A 839 -22.13 -11.45 -25.95
C LYS A 839 -23.05 -10.65 -26.85
N ALA A 840 -23.17 -11.06 -28.10
CA ALA A 840 -24.14 -10.46 -29.00
C ALA A 840 -25.56 -10.64 -28.45
N GLU A 841 -26.41 -9.64 -28.57
CA GLU A 841 -27.82 -9.69 -28.17
C GLU A 841 -28.53 -10.94 -28.75
N THR A 842 -28.18 -11.34 -29.97
CA THR A 842 -28.70 -12.55 -30.65
C THR A 842 -28.35 -13.86 -29.98
N GLU A 843 -27.30 -13.87 -29.14
CA GLU A 843 -26.88 -15.02 -28.34
C GLU A 843 -27.51 -15.04 -26.95
N GLN A 844 -28.43 -14.11 -26.66
CA GLN A 844 -29.14 -14.00 -25.38
C GLN A 844 -28.18 -13.91 -24.20
N PRO A 845 -27.42 -12.80 -24.07
CA PRO A 845 -26.47 -12.63 -22.97
C PRO A 845 -27.18 -12.78 -21.62
N VAL A 846 -26.47 -13.37 -20.65
CA VAL A 846 -26.95 -13.41 -19.26
C VAL A 846 -27.01 -11.97 -18.73
N ILE A 847 -28.16 -11.61 -18.17
CA ILE A 847 -28.37 -10.35 -17.44
C ILE A 847 -28.67 -10.73 -16.01
N TRP A 848 -27.74 -10.46 -15.09
CA TRP A 848 -27.98 -10.60 -13.67
C TRP A 848 -28.47 -9.28 -13.10
N ARG A 849 -29.64 -9.31 -12.47
CA ARG A 849 -30.21 -8.18 -11.74
C ARG A 849 -29.81 -8.28 -10.28
N ILE A 850 -28.90 -7.39 -9.89
CA ILE A 850 -28.23 -7.42 -8.59
C ILE A 850 -29.18 -6.94 -7.50
N SER A 851 -29.77 -5.76 -7.69
CA SER A 851 -30.67 -5.09 -6.74
C SER A 851 -31.36 -3.90 -7.42
N PRO A 852 -32.53 -3.45 -6.96
CA PRO A 852 -32.97 -2.08 -7.17
C PRO A 852 -31.94 -1.05 -6.67
N ALA A 853 -31.97 0.17 -7.23
CA ALA A 853 -31.07 1.26 -6.85
C ALA A 853 -31.42 1.93 -5.51
N TYR A 854 -32.61 1.62 -4.98
CA TYR A 854 -33.14 2.23 -3.75
C TYR A 854 -33.18 3.76 -3.81
N ASN A 855 -33.35 4.35 -4.99
CA ASN A 855 -33.25 5.78 -5.20
C ASN A 855 -34.55 6.37 -5.76
N HIS A 856 -34.86 7.62 -5.40
CA HIS A 856 -35.91 8.41 -6.01
C HIS A 856 -35.29 9.47 -6.93
N TYR A 857 -35.51 9.34 -8.24
CA TYR A 857 -35.03 10.30 -9.22
C TYR A 857 -36.07 11.36 -9.52
N ASP A 858 -35.81 12.61 -9.13
CA ASP A 858 -36.71 13.75 -9.34
C ASP A 858 -36.30 14.69 -10.50
N GLY A 859 -35.35 14.26 -11.33
CA GLY A 859 -34.86 15.04 -12.47
C GLY A 859 -33.60 15.86 -12.17
N GLU A 860 -33.09 15.80 -10.93
CA GLU A 860 -31.84 16.43 -10.54
C GLU A 860 -30.64 15.52 -10.83
N TYR A 861 -29.54 16.12 -11.31
CA TYR A 861 -28.31 15.39 -11.67
C TYR A 861 -27.76 14.54 -10.52
N ARG A 862 -27.87 15.01 -9.28
CA ARG A 862 -27.39 14.28 -8.09
C ARG A 862 -28.28 13.11 -7.68
N ASP A 863 -29.50 13.01 -8.23
CA ASP A 863 -30.41 11.88 -8.00
C ASP A 863 -30.30 10.79 -9.08
N GLU A 864 -29.32 10.86 -9.99
CA GLU A 864 -29.14 9.83 -11.02
C GLU A 864 -28.53 8.51 -10.49
N ALA A 865 -28.33 8.42 -9.16
CA ALA A 865 -27.75 7.29 -8.46
C ALA A 865 -26.45 6.77 -9.09
N PRO A 866 -25.41 7.62 -9.28
CA PRO A 866 -24.11 7.19 -9.79
C PRO A 866 -23.57 6.04 -8.93
N ALA A 867 -23.04 5.01 -9.58
CA ALA A 867 -22.65 3.78 -8.93
C ALA A 867 -21.36 3.21 -9.53
N ALA A 868 -20.42 2.84 -8.68
CA ALA A 868 -19.12 2.35 -9.09
C ALA A 868 -18.83 0.98 -8.48
N ILE A 869 -18.15 0.14 -9.24
CA ILE A 869 -17.68 -1.18 -8.80
C ILE A 869 -16.26 -1.09 -8.25
N ASN A 870 -15.93 -1.96 -7.30
CA ASN A 870 -14.59 -2.03 -6.77
C ASN A 870 -13.57 -2.73 -7.69
N LEU A 871 -12.29 -2.61 -7.33
CA LEU A 871 -11.16 -3.15 -8.10
C LEU A 871 -11.15 -4.69 -8.20
N SER A 872 -11.84 -5.40 -7.29
CA SER A 872 -12.00 -6.86 -7.33
C SER A 872 -13.29 -7.32 -8.03
N GLY A 873 -14.25 -6.42 -8.22
CA GLY A 873 -15.52 -6.70 -8.90
C GLY A 873 -16.56 -7.38 -8.01
N ASN A 874 -16.41 -7.31 -6.68
CA ASN A 874 -17.27 -7.95 -5.69
C ASN A 874 -17.98 -6.97 -4.74
N ARG A 875 -17.82 -5.65 -4.94
CA ARG A 875 -18.53 -4.60 -4.20
C ARG A 875 -18.98 -3.49 -5.12
N ILE A 876 -20.15 -2.92 -4.82
CA ILE A 876 -20.72 -1.75 -5.53
C ILE A 876 -21.00 -0.66 -4.51
N TYR A 877 -20.65 0.58 -4.84
CA TYR A 877 -20.93 1.77 -4.06
C TYR A 877 -21.80 2.73 -4.87
N TRP A 878 -22.78 3.37 -4.26
CA TRP A 878 -23.62 4.35 -4.96
C TRP A 878 -24.18 5.42 -4.04
N SER A 879 -24.56 6.54 -4.65
CA SER A 879 -25.30 7.62 -3.97
C SER A 879 -26.80 7.36 -4.04
N SER A 880 -27.51 7.50 -2.93
CA SER A 880 -28.97 7.36 -2.90
C SER A 880 -29.63 8.20 -1.80
N ASN A 881 -30.86 8.67 -2.07
CA ASN A 881 -31.76 9.30 -1.08
C ASN A 881 -32.74 8.30 -0.43
N TRP A 882 -32.50 6.99 -0.59
CA TRP A 882 -33.32 5.91 -0.08
C TRP A 882 -34.82 6.03 -0.45
N GLY A 883 -35.11 6.33 -1.71
CA GLY A 883 -36.48 6.49 -2.18
C GLY A 883 -37.16 7.78 -1.71
N GLY A 884 -36.38 8.82 -1.40
CA GLY A 884 -36.86 10.08 -0.83
C GLY A 884 -37.20 10.02 0.66
N MET A 885 -36.83 8.94 1.36
CA MET A 885 -36.91 8.88 2.84
C MET A 885 -35.83 9.72 3.51
N LEU A 886 -34.73 9.98 2.80
CA LEU A 886 -33.73 10.98 3.12
C LEU A 886 -33.99 12.20 2.24
N ASP A 887 -33.88 13.40 2.80
CA ASP A 887 -33.94 14.67 2.06
C ASP A 887 -32.60 15.05 1.39
N HIS A 888 -31.60 14.19 1.55
CA HIS A 888 -30.24 14.27 1.03
C HIS A 888 -29.78 12.90 0.54
N ARG A 889 -28.57 12.82 -0.03
CA ARG A 889 -27.95 11.60 -0.55
C ARG A 889 -26.88 11.09 0.41
N GLU A 890 -26.83 9.77 0.48
CA GLU A 890 -25.84 9.02 1.25
C GLU A 890 -25.15 7.99 0.38
N VAL A 891 -23.97 7.56 0.81
CA VAL A 891 -23.23 6.47 0.19
C VAL A 891 -23.70 5.15 0.78
N PHE A 892 -24.19 4.28 -0.10
CA PHE A 892 -24.52 2.90 0.19
C PHE A 892 -23.52 1.95 -0.47
N MET A 893 -23.42 0.75 0.09
CA MET A 893 -22.56 -0.31 -0.41
C MET A 893 -23.33 -1.63 -0.48
N MET A 894 -23.05 -2.40 -1.53
CA MET A 894 -23.47 -3.79 -1.68
C MET A 894 -22.25 -4.70 -1.74
N GLU A 895 -22.38 -5.83 -1.06
CA GLU A 895 -21.42 -6.94 -1.11
C GLU A 895 -21.97 -8.04 -2.04
N LEU A 896 -21.17 -8.47 -3.01
CA LEU A 896 -21.49 -9.53 -3.99
C LEU A 896 -20.70 -10.80 -3.69
N PRO A 897 -21.24 -12.01 -3.97
CA PRO A 897 -20.49 -13.25 -3.84
C PRO A 897 -19.23 -13.24 -4.73
N ASP A 898 -18.06 -13.54 -4.18
CA ASP A 898 -16.79 -13.41 -4.91
C ASP A 898 -16.71 -14.20 -6.24
N ASN A 899 -17.45 -15.29 -6.37
CA ASN A 899 -17.50 -16.16 -7.55
C ASN A 899 -18.77 -15.98 -8.40
N TRP A 900 -19.47 -14.84 -8.29
CA TRP A 900 -20.74 -14.59 -8.97
C TRP A 900 -20.69 -14.81 -10.49
N ASP A 901 -19.56 -14.49 -11.12
CA ASP A 901 -19.33 -14.56 -12.56
C ASP A 901 -19.26 -16.01 -13.06
N GLN A 902 -18.76 -16.92 -12.23
CA GLN A 902 -18.75 -18.36 -12.50
C GLN A 902 -20.13 -18.95 -12.24
N ALA A 903 -20.72 -18.64 -11.08
CA ALA A 903 -22.02 -19.17 -10.66
C ALA A 903 -23.15 -18.85 -11.67
N LEU A 904 -23.13 -17.66 -12.27
CA LEU A 904 -24.11 -17.26 -13.29
C LEU A 904 -24.03 -18.03 -14.61
N LEU A 905 -22.90 -18.68 -14.89
CA LEU A 905 -22.66 -19.44 -16.12
C LEU A 905 -22.88 -20.94 -15.92
N GLU A 906 -23.01 -21.40 -14.69
CA GLU A 906 -23.41 -22.77 -14.40
C GLU A 906 -24.88 -23.00 -14.77
N PRO A 907 -25.26 -24.20 -15.22
CA PRO A 907 -26.67 -24.53 -15.41
C PRO A 907 -27.42 -24.35 -14.08
N PRO A 908 -28.65 -23.80 -14.07
CA PRO A 908 -29.43 -23.73 -12.85
C PRO A 908 -29.61 -25.14 -12.27
N GLN A 909 -29.24 -25.33 -11.01
CA GLN A 909 -29.39 -26.60 -10.28
C GLN A 909 -30.86 -26.96 -10.03
#